data_AF-G4YSV7-F1
#
_entry.id   AF-G4YSV7-F1
#
_cell.length_a   1.000
_cell.length_b   1.000
_cell.length_c   1.000
_cell.angle_alpha   90.00
_cell.angle_beta   90.00
_cell.angle_gamma   90.00
#
_symmetry.space_group_name_H-M   'P 1'
#
loop_
_entity.id
_entity.type
_entity.pdbx_description
1 polymer ?
#
loop_
_entity_poly.entity_id
_entity_poly.type
_entity_poly.pdbx_seq_one_letter_code
_entity_poly.pdbx_strand_id
1 'polypeptide(L)'
;MSSAGTGVCNPTHMNIEAWTSSTMSNLRVYFNESYKVGGVGYFALAGVYTSHSLVEEGTKATPPFYPDFWKHYKSSDVLIDKLSDNCEKSEACTQREAAGGTCLVVALMKPGYDRGYFQAVLSNIGIPAYFCFLGYYEVSQYASDAAEAGTPVMFYHFEPDMFHVTHKGLFDRVFLPRTDPERVKLSTGDYGENGYGNKTNNPLDVDFPSLQLAKFASLLVKDLPVGSLFSKLTLSDTDINDLLSKYSEVVNDKTESQPYFRAACDWVKTNYDVWSEWLDRLPLCTLETHIVNNVTGCDNDSAVRVIEFAWRAPNPGNESLPNDCDGGVTSLPAAITTSRSCAWIAENYRIWTGWIDRKPTCDSSFYDYIVSDCDSEAYRTVECFWKFPNASNDQLSGECEDGESLPKDVKINCEYMPTSSSTFVAMAVLAVIVVVILVVAIIIVFQQRDAPIIRRSQYEMLLLMICGGFFTTGAAVAYAGRPSKFLCGVRPVLVSFGFTTIFGALIMKSLRVYRVLLKSAMKRVTVTLFRILKLLSIFYVIDIVIFIAWYAADFPEPTVTTEEAAEFRGTVDRISCKSSSFIFTALLIFTALLIFWKAIVLMVGMYLSFLIRNVSVDFQETPWIFGSVCVVLVGCLVIMPMSYLVEMPAAAYYVFLACALLFCTVLIMALMLVPKIFRLREEATSSIFGTAKSRESRGRPSQAGDTTNGGDTATNVTAGRTMSQVKYQVKPVSGGSLMVLSNLQAMNDTAATNNLATE
;
A
#
# COMPACT_ATOMS: atom_id res chain seq x y z
N MET A 1 -27.46 -36.09 6.61
CA MET A 1 -28.69 -35.80 7.39
C MET A 1 -28.83 -34.28 7.47
N SER A 2 -30.01 -33.73 7.17
CA SER A 2 -30.29 -32.28 7.17
C SER A 2 -31.31 -31.97 8.26
N SER A 3 -31.12 -30.89 9.02
CA SER A 3 -32.05 -30.40 10.04
C SER A 3 -33.40 -29.92 9.47
N ALA A 4 -33.58 -29.91 8.15
CA ALA A 4 -34.82 -29.55 7.47
C ALA A 4 -35.57 -30.76 6.88
N GLY A 5 -35.15 -32.00 7.18
CA GLY A 5 -35.85 -33.21 6.73
C GLY A 5 -35.67 -33.57 5.24
N THR A 6 -34.77 -32.89 4.52
CA THR A 6 -34.56 -33.03 3.05
C THR A 6 -33.28 -33.77 2.65
N GLY A 7 -32.59 -34.42 3.59
CA GLY A 7 -31.26 -35.00 3.34
C GLY A 7 -31.28 -36.29 2.51
N VAL A 8 -30.35 -36.40 1.55
CA VAL A 8 -30.00 -37.65 0.86
C VAL A 8 -29.00 -38.44 1.71
N CYS A 9 -29.25 -39.73 1.94
CA CYS A 9 -28.38 -40.62 2.72
C CYS A 9 -27.27 -41.20 1.84
N ASN A 10 -25.99 -40.94 2.19
CA ASN A 10 -24.83 -41.61 1.61
C ASN A 10 -24.10 -42.42 2.69
N PRO A 11 -23.60 -43.63 2.40
CA PRO A 11 -22.95 -44.48 3.40
C PRO A 11 -21.54 -43.98 3.73
N THR A 12 -21.32 -43.65 4.99
CA THR A 12 -19.99 -43.44 5.60
C THR A 12 -19.82 -44.45 6.74
N HIS A 13 -18.78 -45.27 6.70
CA HIS A 13 -18.52 -46.27 7.74
C HIS A 13 -17.85 -45.61 8.96
N MET A 14 -18.49 -45.73 10.13
CA MET A 14 -18.00 -45.33 11.45
C MET A 14 -18.09 -46.54 12.38
N ASN A 15 -17.06 -46.80 13.19
CA ASN A 15 -17.18 -47.79 14.26
C ASN A 15 -17.74 -47.12 15.53
N ILE A 16 -19.02 -47.33 15.77
CA ILE A 16 -19.80 -46.67 16.83
C ILE A 16 -19.68 -47.45 18.16
N GLU A 17 -19.09 -48.64 18.16
CA GLU A 17 -19.13 -49.56 19.29
C GLU A 17 -17.72 -49.90 19.81
N ALA A 18 -17.42 -49.50 21.05
CA ALA A 18 -16.22 -49.92 21.76
C ALA A 18 -16.54 -50.54 23.12
N TRP A 19 -16.13 -51.80 23.28
CA TRP A 19 -16.19 -52.55 24.54
C TRP A 19 -15.09 -52.09 25.48
N THR A 20 -15.43 -51.31 26.51
CA THR A 20 -14.42 -50.68 27.37
C THR A 20 -13.74 -51.64 28.33
N SER A 21 -14.29 -52.82 28.60
CA SER A 21 -13.71 -53.82 29.51
C SER A 21 -12.52 -54.54 28.90
N SER A 22 -12.62 -54.97 27.63
CA SER A 22 -11.63 -55.81 26.95
C SER A 22 -10.69 -55.03 26.02
N THR A 23 -11.17 -53.92 25.44
CA THR A 23 -10.45 -53.20 24.37
C THR A 23 -9.74 -51.94 24.85
N MET A 24 -9.95 -51.49 26.10
CA MET A 24 -9.37 -50.26 26.61
C MET A 24 -7.83 -50.25 26.63
N SER A 25 -7.19 -51.38 26.94
CA SER A 25 -5.73 -51.52 26.91
C SER A 25 -5.16 -51.27 25.51
N ASN A 26 -5.82 -51.83 24.48
CA ASN A 26 -5.45 -51.67 23.08
C ASN A 26 -5.70 -50.23 22.58
N LEU A 27 -6.79 -49.61 23.06
CA LEU A 27 -7.14 -48.24 22.70
C LEU A 27 -6.23 -47.19 23.36
N ARG A 28 -5.50 -47.54 24.44
CA ARG A 28 -4.64 -46.57 25.16
C ARG A 28 -3.56 -45.95 24.28
N VAL A 29 -3.10 -46.68 23.27
CA VAL A 29 -2.04 -46.22 22.35
C VAL A 29 -2.49 -44.99 21.56
N TYR A 30 -3.79 -44.82 21.35
CA TYR A 30 -4.38 -43.74 20.53
C TYR A 30 -4.98 -42.60 21.36
N PHE A 31 -4.73 -42.54 22.67
CA PHE A 31 -5.33 -41.50 23.53
C PHE A 31 -4.95 -40.06 23.16
N ASN A 32 -3.80 -39.86 22.51
CA ASN A 32 -3.37 -38.54 22.05
C ASN A 32 -4.05 -38.08 20.76
N GLU A 33 -4.71 -38.99 20.03
CA GLU A 33 -5.33 -38.74 18.72
C GLU A 33 -6.85 -38.93 18.73
N SER A 34 -7.38 -39.49 19.83
CA SER A 34 -8.79 -39.82 19.99
C SER A 34 -9.34 -39.35 21.34
N TYR A 35 -10.64 -39.09 21.38
CA TYR A 35 -11.35 -38.74 22.61
C TYR A 35 -12.60 -39.60 22.80
N LYS A 36 -13.02 -39.79 24.05
CA LYS A 36 -14.30 -40.43 24.38
C LYS A 36 -15.41 -39.46 24.02
N VAL A 37 -16.25 -39.85 23.08
CA VAL A 37 -17.29 -39.00 22.49
C VAL A 37 -18.60 -39.06 23.27
N GLY A 38 -18.88 -40.20 23.91
CA GLY A 38 -20.10 -40.44 24.67
C GLY A 38 -20.40 -41.94 24.78
N GLY A 39 -21.58 -42.28 25.29
CA GLY A 39 -22.11 -43.65 25.23
C GLY A 39 -22.96 -43.87 23.98
N VAL A 40 -23.11 -45.12 23.53
CA VAL A 40 -23.98 -45.46 22.38
C VAL A 40 -25.48 -45.38 22.76
N GLY A 41 -25.80 -45.34 24.06
CA GLY A 41 -27.17 -45.20 24.56
C GLY A 41 -27.77 -46.50 25.09
N TYR A 42 -27.17 -47.65 24.76
CA TYR A 42 -27.58 -48.97 25.21
C TYR A 42 -26.49 -49.68 26.03
N PHE A 43 -26.91 -50.67 26.81
CA PHE A 43 -26.02 -51.56 27.55
C PHE A 43 -25.84 -52.84 26.77
N ALA A 44 -24.59 -53.20 26.50
CA ALA A 44 -24.31 -54.53 26.00
C ALA A 44 -24.50 -55.54 27.13
N LEU A 45 -25.24 -56.60 26.84
CA LEU A 45 -25.51 -57.69 27.77
C LEU A 45 -24.88 -58.96 27.22
N ALA A 46 -23.78 -59.38 27.85
CA ALA A 46 -23.25 -60.71 27.68
C ALA A 46 -23.90 -61.63 28.72
N GLY A 47 -24.29 -62.83 28.33
CA GLY A 47 -24.99 -63.71 29.25
C GLY A 47 -25.14 -65.13 28.74
N VAL A 48 -25.52 -65.99 29.67
CA VAL A 48 -25.99 -67.33 29.35
C VAL A 48 -27.51 -67.26 29.16
N TYR A 49 -28.01 -67.86 28.11
CA TYR A 49 -29.42 -67.94 27.76
C TYR A 49 -29.88 -69.40 27.81
N THR A 50 -31.19 -69.58 28.04
CA THR A 50 -31.84 -70.88 27.97
C THR A 50 -33.18 -70.79 27.26
N SER A 51 -33.70 -71.90 26.75
CA SER A 51 -35.01 -71.95 26.10
C SER A 51 -36.16 -71.59 27.06
N HIS A 52 -37.12 -70.80 26.61
CA HIS A 52 -38.32 -70.43 27.38
C HIS A 52 -39.17 -71.64 27.77
N SER A 53 -39.21 -72.68 26.92
CA SER A 53 -39.85 -73.95 27.26
C SER A 53 -39.25 -74.60 28.51
N LEU A 54 -37.93 -74.52 28.68
CA LEU A 54 -37.25 -75.03 29.87
C LEU A 54 -37.62 -74.21 31.12
N VAL A 55 -37.73 -72.89 30.96
CA VAL A 55 -38.22 -72.02 32.03
C VAL A 55 -39.63 -72.44 32.43
N GLU A 56 -40.55 -72.56 31.46
CA GLU A 56 -41.90 -73.05 31.71
C GLU A 56 -41.95 -74.42 32.37
N GLU A 57 -41.15 -75.40 31.90
CA GLU A 57 -41.02 -76.72 32.52
C GLU A 57 -40.61 -76.59 33.99
N GLY A 58 -39.62 -75.75 34.27
CA GLY A 58 -39.18 -75.48 35.64
C GLY A 58 -40.25 -74.84 36.51
N THR A 59 -41.02 -73.90 35.97
CA THR A 59 -42.14 -73.26 36.68
C THR A 59 -43.30 -74.22 36.99
N LYS A 60 -43.43 -75.30 36.20
CA LYS A 60 -44.46 -76.33 36.32
C LYS A 60 -44.01 -77.55 37.15
N ALA A 61 -42.71 -77.65 37.46
CA ALA A 61 -42.18 -78.74 38.29
C ALA A 61 -42.76 -78.71 39.71
N THR A 62 -42.60 -79.81 40.46
CA THR A 62 -43.04 -79.87 41.87
C THR A 62 -41.88 -80.27 42.78
N PRO A 63 -41.44 -79.38 43.69
CA PRO A 63 -41.89 -78.00 43.85
C PRO A 63 -41.54 -77.12 42.62
N PRO A 64 -42.32 -76.07 42.33
CA PRO A 64 -42.06 -75.21 41.18
C PRO A 64 -40.81 -74.34 41.42
N PHE A 65 -40.00 -74.17 40.38
CA PHE A 65 -38.74 -73.43 40.43
C PHE A 65 -38.93 -72.00 39.88
N TYR A 66 -38.60 -70.98 40.68
CA TYR A 66 -38.63 -69.54 40.32
C TYR A 66 -37.51 -68.79 41.12
N PRO A 67 -37.00 -67.62 40.70
CA PRO A 67 -35.76 -67.42 39.95
C PRO A 67 -34.64 -66.73 40.76
N ASP A 68 -33.63 -67.51 41.09
CA ASP A 68 -32.21 -67.10 41.12
C ASP A 68 -31.52 -68.14 40.22
N PHE A 69 -31.84 -68.08 38.92
CA PHE A 69 -31.89 -69.23 38.00
C PHE A 69 -30.66 -70.17 38.03
N TRP A 70 -29.46 -69.65 38.32
CA TRP A 70 -28.24 -70.46 38.49
C TRP A 70 -28.30 -71.50 39.63
N LYS A 71 -28.99 -71.22 40.75
CA LYS A 71 -28.98 -72.09 41.95
C LYS A 71 -29.62 -73.45 41.73
N HIS A 72 -30.60 -73.53 40.82
CA HIS A 72 -31.32 -74.77 40.53
C HIS A 72 -30.58 -75.70 39.57
N TYR A 73 -29.67 -75.17 38.74
CA TYR A 73 -28.73 -75.98 37.96
C TYR A 73 -27.71 -76.73 38.84
N LYS A 74 -27.64 -76.44 40.14
CA LYS A 74 -26.82 -77.19 41.10
C LYS A 74 -27.52 -78.44 41.64
N SER A 75 -28.86 -78.48 41.63
CA SER A 75 -29.64 -79.47 42.38
C SER A 75 -30.76 -80.19 41.62
N SER A 76 -31.08 -79.78 40.38
CA SER A 76 -32.18 -80.36 39.60
C SER A 76 -31.67 -81.32 38.52
N ASP A 77 -31.83 -82.63 38.73
CA ASP A 77 -31.37 -83.67 37.79
C ASP A 77 -32.07 -83.57 36.41
N VAL A 78 -33.36 -83.18 36.40
CA VAL A 78 -34.19 -83.08 35.18
C VAL A 78 -33.72 -81.97 34.21
N LEU A 79 -33.15 -80.88 34.73
CA LEU A 79 -32.65 -79.76 33.92
C LEU A 79 -31.23 -80.01 33.38
N ILE A 80 -30.50 -80.95 33.98
CA ILE A 80 -29.08 -81.21 33.73
C ILE A 80 -28.89 -82.35 32.72
N ASP A 81 -29.80 -83.34 32.70
CA ASP A 81 -29.76 -84.54 31.85
C ASP A 81 -29.93 -84.32 30.33
N LYS A 82 -30.20 -83.08 29.87
CA LYS A 82 -30.70 -82.85 28.50
C LYS A 82 -29.67 -82.40 27.47
N LEU A 83 -28.38 -82.25 27.79
CA LEU A 83 -27.39 -81.70 26.85
C LEU A 83 -26.00 -82.34 27.06
N SER A 84 -25.46 -83.11 26.09
CA SER A 84 -24.08 -83.66 26.12
C SER A 84 -23.45 -83.83 24.73
N ASP A 85 -22.24 -83.27 24.50
CA ASP A 85 -21.07 -83.89 23.81
C ASP A 85 -19.96 -82.86 23.45
N ASN A 86 -18.68 -83.24 23.67
CA ASN A 86 -17.39 -82.58 23.31
C ASN A 86 -17.09 -81.16 23.86
N CYS A 87 -16.62 -81.10 25.11
CA CYS A 87 -16.57 -79.86 25.89
C CYS A 87 -15.49 -79.87 27.00
N GLU A 88 -15.12 -78.69 27.51
CA GLU A 88 -14.37 -78.53 28.76
C GLU A 88 -15.27 -78.87 29.96
N LYS A 89 -14.72 -79.30 31.10
CA LYS A 89 -15.51 -79.86 32.22
C LYS A 89 -15.31 -79.08 33.53
N SER A 90 -16.38 -78.85 34.30
CA SER A 90 -16.32 -78.27 35.66
C SER A 90 -16.01 -79.29 36.76
N GLU A 91 -15.47 -78.84 37.90
CA GLU A 91 -15.24 -79.70 39.08
C GLU A 91 -16.53 -80.34 39.59
N ALA A 92 -17.60 -79.54 39.67
CA ALA A 92 -18.91 -80.01 40.08
C ALA A 92 -19.45 -81.09 39.12
N CYS A 93 -19.13 -80.99 37.82
CA CYS A 93 -19.49 -82.02 36.86
C CYS A 93 -18.75 -83.33 37.15
N THR A 94 -17.42 -83.31 37.33
CA THR A 94 -16.65 -84.51 37.69
C THR A 94 -17.19 -85.21 38.93
N GLN A 95 -17.52 -84.44 39.98
CA GLN A 95 -18.08 -84.97 41.22
C GLN A 95 -19.47 -85.59 41.01
N ARG A 96 -20.28 -84.99 40.14
CA ARG A 96 -21.64 -85.43 39.86
C ARG A 96 -21.70 -86.66 38.95
N GLU A 97 -20.84 -86.74 37.94
CA GLU A 97 -20.66 -87.95 37.12
C GLU A 97 -20.21 -89.13 37.99
N ALA A 98 -19.31 -88.88 38.93
CA ALA A 98 -18.87 -89.90 39.89
C ALA A 98 -20.02 -90.39 40.80
N ALA A 99 -21.05 -89.56 41.00
CA ALA A 99 -22.28 -89.91 41.72
C ALA A 99 -23.38 -90.52 40.82
N GLY A 100 -23.10 -90.75 39.53
CA GLY A 100 -24.03 -91.33 38.55
C GLY A 100 -25.02 -90.34 37.94
N GLY A 101 -24.85 -89.03 38.16
CA GLY A 101 -25.64 -87.98 37.51
C GLY A 101 -24.99 -87.48 36.22
N THR A 102 -25.76 -86.80 35.37
CA THR A 102 -25.24 -86.13 34.16
C THR A 102 -24.79 -84.70 34.46
N CYS A 103 -24.22 -84.03 33.46
CA CYS A 103 -23.83 -82.63 33.50
C CYS A 103 -24.48 -81.81 32.40
N LEU A 104 -24.70 -80.53 32.70
CA LEU A 104 -25.31 -79.56 31.82
C LEU A 104 -24.34 -79.12 30.72
N VAL A 105 -24.67 -79.27 29.45
CA VAL A 105 -23.88 -78.62 28.39
C VAL A 105 -24.26 -77.16 28.22
N VAL A 106 -23.23 -76.31 28.22
CA VAL A 106 -23.28 -74.89 27.91
C VAL A 106 -22.52 -74.67 26.62
N ALA A 107 -23.25 -74.33 25.55
CA ALA A 107 -22.66 -74.00 24.26
C ALA A 107 -22.04 -72.60 24.30
N LEU A 108 -20.76 -72.50 23.99
CA LEU A 108 -19.97 -71.27 23.95
C LEU A 108 -19.54 -70.96 22.51
N MET A 109 -19.40 -69.68 22.18
CA MET A 109 -19.13 -69.25 20.80
C MET A 109 -17.69 -69.56 20.36
N LYS A 110 -16.68 -68.84 20.86
CA LYS A 110 -15.27 -69.16 20.60
C LYS A 110 -14.44 -68.96 21.87
N PRO A 111 -13.37 -69.73 22.09
CA PRO A 111 -12.53 -69.65 23.30
C PRO A 111 -11.79 -68.31 23.44
N GLY A 112 -11.69 -67.52 22.35
CA GLY A 112 -11.10 -66.19 22.38
C GLY A 112 -12.03 -65.08 22.89
N TYR A 113 -13.35 -65.28 22.88
CA TYR A 113 -14.31 -64.33 23.44
C TYR A 113 -14.46 -64.61 24.94
N ASP A 114 -14.35 -63.57 25.79
CA ASP A 114 -14.58 -63.66 27.24
C ASP A 114 -13.87 -64.85 27.91
N ARG A 115 -12.59 -65.01 27.56
CA ARG A 115 -11.77 -66.20 27.87
C ARG A 115 -11.85 -66.59 29.35
N GLY A 116 -12.31 -67.81 29.60
CA GLY A 116 -12.38 -68.42 30.93
C GLY A 116 -13.41 -67.77 31.88
N TYR A 117 -14.18 -66.77 31.44
CA TYR A 117 -15.08 -66.03 32.32
C TYR A 117 -16.27 -66.89 32.75
N PHE A 118 -17.12 -67.31 31.81
CA PHE A 118 -18.31 -68.10 32.14
C PHE A 118 -17.96 -69.48 32.67
N GLN A 119 -16.87 -70.07 32.17
CA GLN A 119 -16.38 -71.34 32.71
C GLN A 119 -16.00 -71.21 34.19
N ALA A 120 -15.29 -70.14 34.57
CA ALA A 120 -14.95 -69.87 35.97
C ALA A 120 -16.19 -69.60 36.82
N VAL A 121 -17.10 -68.73 36.35
CA VAL A 121 -18.32 -68.38 37.09
C VAL A 121 -19.15 -69.62 37.39
N LEU A 122 -19.50 -70.40 36.35
CA LEU A 122 -20.33 -71.59 36.48
C LEU A 122 -19.63 -72.66 37.34
N SER A 123 -18.31 -72.81 37.22
CA SER A 123 -17.54 -73.73 38.05
C SER A 123 -17.50 -73.32 39.53
N ASN A 124 -17.33 -72.03 39.83
CA ASN A 124 -17.18 -71.53 41.21
C ASN A 124 -18.50 -71.47 41.98
N ILE A 125 -19.62 -71.24 41.29
CA ILE A 125 -20.96 -71.31 41.90
C ILE A 125 -21.46 -72.75 42.04
N GLY A 126 -20.70 -73.72 41.52
CA GLY A 126 -20.92 -75.15 41.68
C GLY A 126 -21.94 -75.73 40.71
N ILE A 127 -22.05 -75.18 39.50
CA ILE A 127 -22.88 -75.76 38.44
C ILE A 127 -22.10 -76.90 37.76
N PRO A 128 -22.65 -78.13 37.75
CA PRO A 128 -22.08 -79.25 37.05
C PRO A 128 -22.32 -79.08 35.54
N ALA A 129 -21.32 -78.55 34.84
CA ALA A 129 -21.45 -78.21 33.44
C ALA A 129 -20.24 -78.62 32.58
N TYR A 130 -20.57 -78.84 31.31
CA TYR A 130 -19.67 -78.96 30.18
C TYR A 130 -19.70 -77.66 29.37
N PHE A 131 -18.54 -77.13 28.98
CA PHE A 131 -18.41 -75.90 28.20
C PHE A 131 -17.94 -76.22 26.78
N CYS A 132 -18.83 -76.12 25.81
CA CYS A 132 -18.60 -76.64 24.46
C CYS A 132 -18.44 -75.50 23.47
N PHE A 133 -17.29 -75.35 22.83
CA PHE A 133 -17.07 -74.29 21.86
C PHE A 133 -17.52 -74.71 20.47
N LEU A 134 -18.68 -74.24 20.03
CA LEU A 134 -19.27 -74.64 18.75
C LEU A 134 -18.92 -73.68 17.60
N GLY A 135 -18.65 -72.41 17.90
CA GLY A 135 -18.46 -71.35 16.90
C GLY A 135 -19.53 -70.25 17.03
N TYR A 136 -19.35 -69.12 16.34
CA TYR A 136 -20.25 -67.97 16.47
C TYR A 136 -21.64 -68.27 15.87
N TYR A 137 -21.66 -68.72 14.62
CA TYR A 137 -22.90 -69.00 13.91
C TYR A 137 -23.50 -70.33 14.35
N GLU A 138 -22.62 -71.26 14.72
CA GLU A 138 -22.93 -72.62 15.13
C GLU A 138 -23.65 -72.66 16.48
N VAL A 139 -23.29 -71.80 17.44
CA VAL A 139 -24.06 -71.67 18.70
C VAL A 139 -25.46 -71.14 18.44
N SER A 140 -25.61 -70.14 17.57
CA SER A 140 -26.91 -69.57 17.21
C SER A 140 -27.78 -70.61 16.52
N GLN A 141 -27.21 -71.36 15.58
CA GLN A 141 -27.90 -72.46 14.89
C GLN A 141 -28.26 -73.58 15.86
N TYR A 142 -27.34 -74.00 16.73
CA TYR A 142 -27.60 -75.00 17.76
C TYR A 142 -28.75 -74.60 18.69
N ALA A 143 -28.80 -73.35 19.12
CA ALA A 143 -29.89 -72.84 19.94
C ALA A 143 -31.22 -72.81 19.17
N SER A 144 -31.21 -72.36 17.91
CA SER A 144 -32.38 -72.37 17.02
C SER A 144 -32.94 -73.78 16.80
N ASP A 145 -32.09 -74.73 16.40
CA ASP A 145 -32.46 -76.12 16.14
C ASP A 145 -33.00 -76.77 17.42
N ALA A 146 -32.40 -76.47 18.59
CA ALA A 146 -32.89 -76.96 19.87
C ALA A 146 -34.27 -76.39 20.22
N ALA A 147 -34.52 -75.10 19.96
CA ALA A 147 -35.82 -74.49 20.17
C ALA A 147 -36.91 -75.08 19.25
N GLU A 148 -36.59 -75.32 17.96
CA GLU A 148 -37.51 -75.99 17.01
C GLU A 148 -37.82 -77.43 17.43
N ALA A 149 -36.82 -78.16 17.93
CA ALA A 149 -36.98 -79.52 18.42
C ALA A 149 -37.63 -79.60 19.82
N GLY A 150 -37.94 -78.48 20.47
CA GLY A 150 -38.40 -78.44 21.86
C GLY A 150 -37.36 -78.98 22.86
N THR A 151 -36.10 -79.03 22.47
CA THR A 151 -34.99 -79.50 23.29
C THR A 151 -34.47 -78.34 24.14
N PRO A 152 -34.39 -78.51 25.46
CA PRO A 152 -33.80 -77.51 26.35
C PRO A 152 -32.36 -77.21 25.99
N VAL A 153 -32.01 -75.94 25.91
CA VAL A 153 -30.65 -75.51 25.55
C VAL A 153 -30.11 -74.53 26.57
N MET A 154 -28.79 -74.57 26.81
CA MET A 154 -28.06 -73.52 27.51
C MET A 154 -26.89 -73.06 26.64
N PHE A 155 -26.80 -71.77 26.36
CA PHE A 155 -25.79 -71.23 25.46
C PHE A 155 -25.39 -69.80 25.85
N TYR A 156 -24.16 -69.42 25.53
CA TYR A 156 -23.67 -68.07 25.66
C TYR A 156 -24.00 -67.27 24.40
N HIS A 157 -24.57 -66.08 24.59
CA HIS A 157 -24.84 -65.13 23.53
C HIS A 157 -24.71 -63.69 24.05
N PHE A 158 -24.74 -62.72 23.14
CA PHE A 158 -24.76 -61.30 23.46
C PHE A 158 -26.01 -60.63 22.91
N GLU A 159 -26.48 -59.62 23.62
CA GLU A 159 -27.50 -58.68 23.15
C GLU A 159 -26.88 -57.28 23.04
N PRO A 160 -27.26 -56.51 21.99
CA PRO A 160 -28.25 -56.81 20.95
C PRO A 160 -27.68 -57.62 19.77
N ASP A 161 -28.45 -58.59 19.25
CA ASP A 161 -28.13 -59.34 18.03
C ASP A 161 -29.41 -59.78 17.30
N MET A 162 -29.32 -59.98 15.98
CA MET A 162 -30.42 -60.47 15.13
C MET A 162 -31.03 -61.79 15.62
N PHE A 163 -30.23 -62.64 16.26
CA PHE A 163 -30.67 -63.90 16.84
C PHE A 163 -31.84 -63.72 17.82
N HIS A 164 -31.73 -62.77 18.75
CA HIS A 164 -32.77 -62.51 19.76
C HIS A 164 -34.03 -61.85 19.18
N VAL A 165 -33.90 -61.16 18.05
CA VAL A 165 -35.01 -60.51 17.35
C VAL A 165 -35.79 -61.51 16.50
N THR A 166 -35.10 -62.40 15.79
CA THR A 166 -35.71 -63.45 14.98
C THR A 166 -36.35 -64.55 15.83
N HIS A 167 -35.85 -64.78 17.04
CA HIS A 167 -36.34 -65.79 17.98
C HIS A 167 -37.05 -65.17 19.20
N LYS A 168 -37.77 -64.06 18.99
CA LYS A 168 -38.41 -63.29 20.06
C LYS A 168 -39.32 -64.17 20.91
N GLY A 169 -39.04 -64.24 22.22
CA GLY A 169 -39.81 -65.01 23.20
C GLY A 169 -39.48 -66.50 23.25
N LEU A 170 -38.49 -66.98 22.49
CA LEU A 170 -38.06 -68.39 22.54
C LEU A 170 -36.95 -68.65 23.56
N PHE A 171 -36.20 -67.63 23.97
CA PHE A 171 -35.07 -67.76 24.90
C PHE A 171 -35.14 -66.71 26.02
N ASP A 172 -34.72 -67.11 27.20
CA ASP A 172 -34.63 -66.28 28.40
C ASP A 172 -33.19 -66.19 28.91
N ARG A 173 -32.80 -65.01 29.42
CA ARG A 173 -31.49 -64.80 30.05
C ARG A 173 -31.43 -65.47 31.42
N VAL A 174 -30.38 -66.25 31.65
CA VAL A 174 -30.06 -66.86 32.93
C VAL A 174 -29.28 -65.86 33.79
N PHE A 175 -29.88 -65.40 34.88
CA PHE A 175 -29.20 -64.53 35.85
C PHE A 175 -28.25 -65.36 36.74
N LEU A 176 -26.96 -64.99 36.77
CA LEU A 176 -25.93 -65.52 37.68
C LEU A 176 -25.82 -64.60 38.92
N PRO A 177 -24.99 -64.89 39.95
CA PRO A 177 -24.84 -64.00 41.10
C PRO A 177 -24.57 -62.56 40.68
N ARG A 178 -25.22 -61.60 41.35
CA ARG A 178 -25.17 -60.17 40.99
C ARG A 178 -23.72 -59.72 40.75
N THR A 179 -23.52 -59.05 39.61
CA THR A 179 -22.25 -58.44 39.26
C THR A 179 -21.70 -57.55 40.38
N ASP A 180 -20.44 -57.78 40.72
CA ASP A 180 -19.63 -56.92 41.58
C ASP A 180 -18.34 -56.51 40.84
N PRO A 181 -18.16 -55.22 40.50
CA PRO A 181 -16.98 -54.73 39.77
C PRO A 181 -15.64 -55.08 40.42
N GLU A 182 -15.56 -55.20 41.75
CA GLU A 182 -14.32 -55.58 42.43
C GLU A 182 -13.99 -57.05 42.20
N ARG A 183 -15.01 -57.92 42.18
CA ARG A 183 -14.87 -59.36 41.93
C ARG A 183 -14.63 -59.66 40.46
N VAL A 184 -15.24 -58.90 39.54
CA VAL A 184 -14.98 -59.00 38.10
C VAL A 184 -13.51 -58.74 37.76
N LYS A 185 -12.85 -57.80 38.47
CA LYS A 185 -11.42 -57.51 38.29
C LYS A 185 -10.49 -58.65 38.73
N LEU A 186 -10.98 -59.59 39.54
CA LEU A 186 -10.20 -60.74 39.98
C LEU A 186 -10.09 -61.83 38.91
N SER A 187 -10.80 -61.68 37.79
CA SER A 187 -10.73 -62.63 36.67
C SER A 187 -9.30 -62.76 36.14
N THR A 188 -8.78 -63.99 36.13
CA THR A 188 -7.46 -64.31 35.58
C THR A 188 -7.48 -64.46 34.05
N GLY A 189 -8.67 -64.60 33.45
CA GLY A 189 -8.83 -64.82 32.01
C GLY A 189 -8.40 -66.22 31.53
N ASP A 190 -8.13 -67.12 32.47
CA ASP A 190 -7.76 -68.51 32.22
C ASP A 190 -8.82 -69.45 32.83
N TYR A 191 -8.87 -70.67 32.29
CA TYR A 191 -9.70 -71.77 32.77
C TYR A 191 -9.06 -73.11 32.37
N GLY A 192 -9.17 -74.12 33.23
CA GLY A 192 -8.57 -75.45 32.99
C GLY A 192 -7.08 -75.54 33.34
N GLU A 193 -6.53 -74.58 34.09
CA GLU A 193 -5.11 -74.50 34.46
C GLU A 193 -4.64 -75.72 35.26
N ASN A 194 -5.56 -76.32 36.03
CA ASN A 194 -5.33 -77.52 36.83
C ASN A 194 -5.88 -78.79 36.14
N GLY A 195 -6.21 -78.72 34.84
CA GLY A 195 -6.91 -79.77 34.08
C GLY A 195 -8.44 -79.63 34.15
N TYR A 196 -9.13 -79.97 33.06
CA TYR A 196 -10.60 -79.92 33.01
C TYR A 196 -11.21 -80.92 33.99
N GLY A 197 -12.22 -80.47 34.73
CA GLY A 197 -12.86 -81.25 35.79
C GLY A 197 -12.26 -81.07 37.17
N ASN A 198 -11.24 -80.21 37.32
CA ASN A 198 -10.67 -79.80 38.60
C ASN A 198 -10.99 -78.33 38.92
N LYS A 199 -10.82 -77.93 40.18
CA LYS A 199 -11.06 -76.55 40.63
C LYS A 199 -10.18 -75.54 39.87
N THR A 200 -10.78 -74.49 39.33
CA THR A 200 -10.05 -73.40 38.66
C THR A 200 -9.38 -72.46 39.66
N ASN A 201 -8.27 -71.84 39.25
CA ASN A 201 -7.60 -70.78 40.02
C ASN A 201 -8.23 -69.40 39.78
N ASN A 202 -9.10 -69.26 38.77
CA ASN A 202 -9.85 -68.06 38.50
C ASN A 202 -10.96 -67.89 39.56
N PRO A 203 -10.90 -66.87 40.45
CA PRO A 203 -11.81 -66.76 41.61
C PRO A 203 -13.19 -66.17 41.26
N LEU A 204 -13.46 -65.93 39.97
CA LEU A 204 -14.65 -65.25 39.48
C LEU A 204 -15.92 -66.09 39.63
N ASP A 205 -16.96 -65.53 40.24
CA ASP A 205 -18.24 -66.21 40.53
C ASP A 205 -19.47 -65.30 40.38
N VAL A 206 -19.31 -64.16 39.71
CA VAL A 206 -20.37 -63.16 39.47
C VAL A 206 -20.70 -63.02 37.99
N ASP A 207 -21.92 -62.62 37.69
CA ASP A 207 -22.42 -62.38 36.32
C ASP A 207 -21.64 -61.25 35.63
N PHE A 208 -21.65 -61.27 34.30
CA PHE A 208 -21.07 -60.22 33.48
C PHE A 208 -21.65 -58.85 33.83
N PRO A 209 -20.81 -57.80 33.95
CA PRO A 209 -21.32 -56.46 34.12
C PRO A 209 -22.13 -56.03 32.91
N SER A 210 -23.27 -55.37 33.14
CA SER A 210 -23.91 -54.56 32.12
C SER A 210 -22.95 -53.41 31.75
N LEU A 211 -22.43 -53.41 30.54
CA LEU A 211 -21.45 -52.43 30.09
C LEU A 211 -22.11 -51.41 29.16
N GLN A 212 -22.04 -50.14 29.55
CA GLN A 212 -22.40 -49.07 28.63
C GLN A 212 -21.31 -48.99 27.56
N LEU A 213 -21.69 -49.24 26.31
CA LEU A 213 -20.76 -49.14 25.19
C LEU A 213 -20.36 -47.67 24.97
N ALA A 214 -19.09 -47.46 24.69
CA ALA A 214 -18.54 -46.13 24.46
C ALA A 214 -18.27 -45.90 22.97
N LYS A 215 -18.35 -44.63 22.58
CA LYS A 215 -17.92 -44.13 21.27
C LYS A 215 -16.57 -43.43 21.41
N PHE A 216 -15.67 -43.67 20.47
CA PHE A 216 -14.42 -42.94 20.32
C PHE A 216 -14.35 -42.34 18.93
N ALA A 217 -13.81 -41.11 18.83
CA ALA A 217 -13.56 -40.46 17.55
C ALA A 217 -12.23 -39.73 17.58
N SER A 218 -11.72 -39.42 16.39
CA SER A 218 -10.51 -38.61 16.21
C SER A 218 -10.71 -37.20 16.76
N LEU A 219 -9.66 -36.61 17.33
CA LEU A 219 -9.67 -35.19 17.70
C LEU A 219 -9.98 -34.26 16.52
N LEU A 220 -9.71 -34.68 15.28
CA LEU A 220 -9.99 -33.91 14.06
C LEU A 220 -11.48 -33.61 13.87
N VAL A 221 -12.37 -34.47 14.36
CA VAL A 221 -13.82 -34.31 14.18
C VAL A 221 -14.49 -33.59 15.34
N LYS A 222 -13.73 -33.23 16.38
CA LYS A 222 -14.26 -32.63 17.62
C LYS A 222 -14.92 -31.28 17.38
N ASP A 223 -14.32 -30.44 16.53
CA ASP A 223 -14.77 -29.07 16.26
C ASP A 223 -15.55 -28.94 14.94
N LEU A 224 -15.79 -30.06 14.24
CA LEU A 224 -16.61 -30.08 13.03
C LEU A 224 -18.11 -30.15 13.41
N PRO A 225 -19.03 -29.69 12.54
CA PRO A 225 -20.47 -29.82 12.78
C PRO A 225 -20.92 -31.27 13.05
N VAL A 226 -20.22 -32.25 12.47
CA VAL A 226 -20.45 -33.69 12.69
C VAL A 226 -20.06 -34.15 14.11
N GLY A 227 -19.24 -33.39 14.84
CA GLY A 227 -18.89 -33.68 16.23
C GLY A 227 -20.10 -33.69 17.16
N SER A 228 -21.10 -32.85 16.87
CA SER A 228 -22.40 -32.85 17.57
C SER A 228 -23.11 -34.19 17.41
N LEU A 229 -23.23 -34.66 16.16
CA LEU A 229 -23.79 -35.97 15.83
C LEU A 229 -23.04 -37.08 16.57
N PHE A 230 -21.71 -37.08 16.52
CA PHE A 230 -20.95 -38.14 17.18
C PHE A 230 -21.14 -38.12 18.69
N SER A 231 -21.14 -36.96 19.33
CA SER A 231 -21.34 -36.83 20.80
C SER A 231 -22.75 -37.23 21.23
N LYS A 232 -23.76 -36.77 20.52
CA LYS A 232 -25.16 -36.89 20.92
C LYS A 232 -25.89 -38.12 20.37
N LEU A 233 -25.37 -38.79 19.34
CA LEU A 233 -25.99 -40.00 18.78
C LEU A 233 -26.15 -41.06 19.86
N THR A 234 -27.38 -41.31 20.28
CA THR A 234 -27.69 -42.32 21.29
C THR A 234 -28.88 -43.11 20.83
N LEU A 235 -28.70 -44.42 20.65
CA LEU A 235 -29.79 -45.34 20.35
C LEU A 235 -30.21 -46.03 21.66
N SER A 236 -31.51 -46.02 21.93
CA SER A 236 -32.06 -46.80 23.04
C SER A 236 -32.16 -48.29 22.67
N ASP A 237 -32.27 -49.17 23.67
CA ASP A 237 -32.54 -50.60 23.46
C ASP A 237 -33.81 -50.81 22.60
N THR A 238 -34.81 -49.91 22.74
CA THR A 238 -36.04 -49.97 21.94
C THR A 238 -35.80 -49.62 20.48
N ASP A 239 -35.00 -48.58 20.21
CA ASP A 239 -34.65 -48.16 18.84
C ASP A 239 -33.83 -49.21 18.11
N ILE A 240 -32.91 -49.86 18.83
CA ILE A 240 -32.07 -50.93 18.26
C ILE A 240 -32.92 -52.15 17.94
N ASN A 241 -33.80 -52.55 18.85
CA ASN A 241 -34.71 -53.66 18.59
C ASN A 241 -35.68 -53.37 17.43
N ASP A 242 -36.18 -52.13 17.29
CA ASP A 242 -36.99 -51.71 16.14
C ASP A 242 -36.18 -51.75 14.83
N LEU A 243 -34.95 -51.23 14.83
CA LEU A 243 -34.03 -51.29 13.67
C LEU A 243 -33.75 -52.71 13.22
N LEU A 244 -33.40 -53.60 14.16
CA LEU A 244 -33.14 -55.01 13.88
C LEU A 244 -34.40 -55.74 13.42
N SER A 245 -35.58 -55.40 13.98
CA SER A 245 -36.87 -55.97 13.54
C SER A 245 -37.18 -55.58 12.10
N LYS A 246 -37.07 -54.30 11.77
CA LYS A 246 -37.25 -53.78 10.39
C LYS A 246 -36.25 -54.39 9.42
N TYR A 247 -35.00 -54.57 9.85
CA TYR A 247 -34.00 -55.27 9.04
C TYR A 247 -34.38 -56.74 8.81
N SER A 248 -34.89 -57.45 9.82
CA SER A 248 -35.34 -58.84 9.70
C SER A 248 -36.45 -59.04 8.67
N GLU A 249 -37.33 -58.05 8.48
CA GLU A 249 -38.40 -58.09 7.47
C GLU A 249 -37.86 -57.96 6.04
N VAL A 250 -36.77 -57.20 5.86
CA VAL A 250 -36.25 -56.84 4.54
C VAL A 250 -35.06 -57.71 4.12
N VAL A 251 -34.34 -58.34 5.05
CA VAL A 251 -33.11 -59.11 4.76
C VAL A 251 -33.33 -60.29 3.81
N ASN A 252 -34.54 -60.85 3.79
CA ASN A 252 -34.90 -61.99 2.93
C ASN A 252 -35.45 -61.57 1.55
N ASP A 253 -35.64 -60.27 1.30
CA ASP A 253 -36.11 -59.75 0.02
C ASP A 253 -34.96 -59.68 -1.00
N LYS A 254 -34.97 -60.62 -1.97
CA LYS A 254 -33.96 -60.70 -3.04
C LYS A 254 -34.01 -59.52 -4.02
N THR A 255 -35.04 -58.68 -3.97
CA THR A 255 -35.15 -57.48 -4.82
C THR A 255 -34.49 -56.25 -4.21
N GLU A 256 -34.18 -56.29 -2.90
CA GLU A 256 -33.51 -55.22 -2.19
C GLU A 256 -31.99 -55.43 -2.20
N SER A 257 -31.27 -54.50 -2.84
CA SER A 257 -29.81 -54.57 -2.95
C SER A 257 -29.09 -54.20 -1.65
N GLN A 258 -29.73 -53.42 -0.76
CA GLN A 258 -29.15 -52.95 0.50
C GLN A 258 -30.18 -52.96 1.64
N PRO A 259 -30.56 -54.15 2.15
CA PRO A 259 -31.62 -54.29 3.16
C PRO A 259 -31.30 -53.56 4.47
N TYR A 260 -30.01 -53.53 4.87
CA TYR A 260 -29.54 -52.78 6.03
C TYR A 260 -29.72 -51.27 5.86
N PHE A 261 -29.46 -50.74 4.66
CA PHE A 261 -29.59 -49.32 4.36
C PHE A 261 -31.05 -48.91 4.34
N ARG A 262 -31.93 -49.73 3.74
CA ARG A 262 -33.37 -49.49 3.74
C ARG A 262 -33.94 -49.44 5.16
N ALA A 263 -33.65 -50.44 5.99
CA ALA A 263 -34.11 -50.47 7.38
C ALA A 263 -33.63 -49.24 8.17
N ALA A 264 -32.35 -48.88 8.05
CA ALA A 264 -31.81 -47.68 8.67
C ALA A 264 -32.44 -46.39 8.11
N CYS A 265 -32.65 -46.30 6.80
CA CYS A 265 -33.25 -45.14 6.15
C CYS A 265 -34.70 -44.93 6.59
N ASP A 266 -35.48 -46.00 6.68
CA ASP A 266 -36.88 -45.95 7.12
C ASP A 266 -36.98 -45.58 8.61
N TRP A 267 -36.07 -46.08 9.45
CA TRP A 267 -35.96 -45.64 10.84
C TRP A 267 -35.62 -44.15 10.94
N VAL A 268 -34.62 -43.66 10.19
CA VAL A 268 -34.25 -42.24 10.17
C VAL A 268 -35.43 -41.39 9.71
N LYS A 269 -36.17 -41.79 8.67
CA LYS A 269 -37.35 -41.04 8.22
C LYS A 269 -38.45 -40.97 9.26
N THR A 270 -38.65 -42.04 10.03
CA THR A 270 -39.74 -42.15 11.00
C THR A 270 -39.42 -41.48 12.33
N ASN A 271 -38.15 -41.43 12.73
CA ASN A 271 -37.71 -40.99 14.06
C ASN A 271 -37.04 -39.62 14.05
N TYR A 272 -37.61 -38.65 13.31
CA TYR A 272 -37.07 -37.29 13.21
C TYR A 272 -36.83 -36.64 14.57
N ASP A 273 -37.77 -36.74 15.50
CA ASP A 273 -37.67 -36.13 16.83
C ASP A 273 -36.48 -36.69 17.64
N VAL A 274 -36.10 -37.95 17.39
CA VAL A 274 -34.99 -38.61 18.08
C VAL A 274 -33.64 -38.11 17.55
N TRP A 275 -33.43 -38.14 16.24
CA TRP A 275 -32.12 -37.79 15.68
C TRP A 275 -31.92 -36.29 15.43
N SER A 276 -32.99 -35.49 15.37
CA SER A 276 -32.89 -34.04 15.19
C SER A 276 -32.17 -33.37 16.35
N GLU A 277 -32.28 -33.90 17.58
CA GLU A 277 -31.53 -33.43 18.75
C GLU A 277 -30.03 -33.76 18.67
N TRP A 278 -29.64 -34.75 17.86
CA TRP A 278 -28.24 -35.13 17.71
C TRP A 278 -27.46 -34.13 16.86
N LEU A 279 -28.15 -33.34 16.05
CA LEU A 279 -27.56 -32.30 15.23
C LEU A 279 -27.70 -30.97 15.97
N ASP A 280 -26.57 -30.28 16.16
CA ASP A 280 -26.65 -28.89 16.61
C ASP A 280 -27.37 -28.04 15.56
N ARG A 281 -28.11 -27.04 16.04
CA ARG A 281 -28.65 -26.01 15.14
C ARG A 281 -27.48 -25.35 14.43
N LEU A 282 -27.65 -25.13 13.13
CA LEU A 282 -26.69 -24.35 12.39
C LEU A 282 -26.56 -22.95 13.05
N PRO A 283 -25.35 -22.39 13.09
CA PRO A 283 -25.16 -21.04 13.58
C PRO A 283 -25.99 -20.04 12.75
N LEU A 284 -26.29 -18.88 13.35
CA LEU A 284 -26.90 -17.78 12.61
C LEU A 284 -25.95 -17.32 11.49
N CYS A 285 -26.50 -17.10 10.30
CA CYS A 285 -25.78 -16.51 9.19
C CYS A 285 -25.35 -15.09 9.56
N THR A 286 -24.04 -14.86 9.56
CA THR A 286 -23.42 -13.56 9.76
C THR A 286 -22.57 -13.22 8.55
N LEU A 287 -22.49 -11.92 8.25
CA LEU A 287 -21.72 -11.41 7.12
C LEU A 287 -20.23 -11.75 7.23
N GLU A 288 -19.67 -11.80 8.45
CA GLU A 288 -18.23 -12.00 8.68
C GLU A 288 -17.78 -13.45 8.44
N THR A 289 -18.57 -14.44 8.87
CA THR A 289 -18.14 -15.83 8.82
C THR A 289 -18.70 -16.57 7.60
N HIS A 290 -19.93 -16.26 7.18
CA HIS A 290 -20.66 -17.07 6.19
C HIS A 290 -20.74 -16.44 4.80
N ILE A 291 -20.42 -15.15 4.65
CA ILE A 291 -20.44 -14.45 3.36
C ILE A 291 -19.01 -14.07 2.99
N VAL A 292 -18.65 -14.31 1.73
CA VAL A 292 -17.42 -13.83 1.12
C VAL A 292 -17.75 -12.72 0.14
N ASN A 293 -16.88 -11.72 0.09
CA ASN A 293 -16.96 -10.68 -0.94
C ASN A 293 -15.96 -10.98 -2.06
N ASN A 294 -16.37 -10.73 -3.28
CA ASN A 294 -15.52 -10.74 -4.46
C ASN A 294 -15.56 -9.35 -5.09
N VAL A 295 -14.38 -8.80 -5.38
CA VAL A 295 -14.27 -7.46 -5.98
C VAL A 295 -13.97 -7.63 -7.46
N THR A 296 -14.92 -7.27 -8.31
CA THR A 296 -14.75 -7.26 -9.76
C THR A 296 -14.34 -5.86 -10.23
N GLY A 297 -13.53 -5.79 -11.30
CA GLY A 297 -13.02 -4.53 -11.85
C GLY A 297 -11.59 -4.16 -11.42
N CYS A 298 -10.88 -5.03 -10.69
CA CYS A 298 -9.47 -4.82 -10.31
C CYS A 298 -8.48 -5.10 -11.46
N ASP A 299 -8.79 -6.03 -12.37
CA ASP A 299 -7.85 -6.47 -13.40
C ASP A 299 -7.71 -5.49 -14.58
N ASN A 300 -8.76 -4.71 -14.85
CA ASN A 300 -8.85 -3.83 -16.02
C ASN A 300 -8.72 -2.34 -15.67
N ASP A 301 -8.25 -2.02 -14.45
CA ASP A 301 -8.13 -0.65 -13.94
C ASP A 301 -9.42 0.18 -14.14
N SER A 302 -10.57 -0.49 -14.00
CA SER A 302 -11.88 0.11 -14.25
C SER A 302 -12.14 1.22 -13.24
N ALA A 303 -12.71 2.35 -13.68
CA ALA A 303 -13.02 3.48 -12.79
C ALA A 303 -14.05 3.12 -11.70
N VAL A 304 -14.80 2.04 -11.90
CA VAL A 304 -15.88 1.56 -11.04
C VAL A 304 -15.66 0.08 -10.75
N ARG A 305 -15.80 -0.29 -9.47
CA ARG A 305 -15.58 -1.64 -8.96
C ARG A 305 -16.88 -2.12 -8.31
N VAL A 306 -17.15 -3.41 -8.43
CA VAL A 306 -18.36 -4.01 -7.88
C VAL A 306 -17.97 -5.03 -6.83
N ILE A 307 -18.47 -4.84 -5.62
CA ILE A 307 -18.33 -5.77 -4.50
C ILE A 307 -19.55 -6.69 -4.55
N GLU A 308 -19.34 -7.91 -5.01
CA GLU A 308 -20.34 -8.96 -5.05
C GLU A 308 -20.23 -9.84 -3.80
N PHE A 309 -21.37 -10.31 -3.31
CA PHE A 309 -21.44 -11.17 -2.14
C PHE A 309 -21.81 -12.57 -2.57
N ALA A 310 -21.11 -13.56 -2.05
CA ALA A 310 -21.41 -14.97 -2.24
C ALA A 310 -21.37 -15.70 -0.90
N TRP A 311 -22.14 -16.78 -0.78
CA TRP A 311 -22.04 -17.66 0.38
C TRP A 311 -20.69 -18.37 0.37
N ARG A 312 -20.03 -18.43 1.53
CA ARG A 312 -18.76 -19.16 1.70
C ARG A 312 -18.95 -20.66 1.43
N ALA A 313 -20.07 -21.20 1.87
CA ALA A 313 -20.51 -22.56 1.60
C ALA A 313 -21.92 -22.51 0.97
N PRO A 314 -22.02 -22.35 -0.36
CA PRO A 314 -23.31 -22.32 -1.04
C PRO A 314 -23.98 -23.69 -0.97
N ASN A 315 -25.31 -23.71 -0.92
CA ASN A 315 -26.08 -24.95 -0.92
C ASN A 315 -25.92 -25.66 -2.29
N PRO A 316 -25.53 -26.96 -2.32
CA PRO A 316 -25.32 -27.69 -3.56
C PRO A 316 -26.54 -27.77 -4.50
N GLY A 317 -27.75 -27.57 -3.97
CA GLY A 317 -28.99 -27.54 -4.75
C GLY A 317 -29.47 -26.12 -5.14
N ASN A 318 -28.97 -25.08 -4.47
CA ASN A 318 -29.32 -23.69 -4.76
C ASN A 318 -28.24 -22.73 -4.23
N GLU A 319 -27.43 -22.19 -5.12
CA GLU A 319 -26.30 -21.30 -4.78
C GLU A 319 -26.73 -19.99 -4.09
N SER A 320 -28.02 -19.63 -4.15
CA SER A 320 -28.55 -18.45 -3.45
C SER A 320 -28.77 -18.66 -1.94
N LEU A 321 -28.64 -19.91 -1.45
CA LEU A 321 -28.84 -20.26 -0.05
C LEU A 321 -27.53 -20.72 0.61
N PRO A 322 -27.33 -20.45 1.91
CA PRO A 322 -26.22 -21.00 2.67
C PRO A 322 -26.41 -22.50 2.93
N ASN A 323 -25.30 -23.21 3.09
CA ASN A 323 -25.28 -24.65 3.43
C ASN A 323 -24.92 -24.91 4.91
N ASP A 324 -24.28 -23.95 5.57
CA ASP A 324 -23.63 -24.12 6.88
C ASP A 324 -24.17 -23.16 7.97
N CYS A 325 -25.18 -22.35 7.65
CA CYS A 325 -25.86 -21.46 8.59
C CYS A 325 -27.37 -21.43 8.35
N ASP A 326 -28.15 -21.14 9.40
CA ASP A 326 -29.61 -21.02 9.32
C ASP A 326 -30.10 -19.88 10.21
N GLY A 327 -30.94 -18.99 9.66
CA GLY A 327 -31.36 -17.72 10.28
C GLY A 327 -30.29 -16.62 10.25
N GLY A 328 -30.62 -15.42 10.75
CA GLY A 328 -29.72 -14.25 10.68
C GLY A 328 -29.84 -13.51 9.35
N VAL A 329 -28.74 -13.42 8.58
CA VAL A 329 -28.78 -12.88 7.21
C VAL A 329 -29.51 -13.87 6.29
N THR A 330 -30.71 -13.53 5.84
CA THR A 330 -31.57 -14.42 5.03
C THR A 330 -31.30 -14.35 3.53
N SER A 331 -30.65 -13.29 3.06
CA SER A 331 -30.33 -13.08 1.65
C SER A 331 -28.99 -12.38 1.51
N LEU A 332 -28.25 -12.68 0.44
CA LEU A 332 -27.03 -11.96 0.10
C LEU A 332 -27.33 -10.46 -0.05
N PRO A 333 -26.48 -9.57 0.47
CA PRO A 333 -26.60 -8.15 0.23
C PRO A 333 -26.58 -7.80 -1.26
N ALA A 334 -27.20 -6.67 -1.61
CA ALA A 334 -27.07 -6.13 -2.95
C ALA A 334 -25.60 -5.78 -3.24
N ALA A 335 -25.17 -5.99 -4.49
CA ALA A 335 -23.82 -5.66 -4.89
C ALA A 335 -23.54 -4.16 -4.71
N ILE A 336 -22.40 -3.83 -4.09
CA ILE A 336 -22.01 -2.43 -3.86
C ILE A 336 -21.15 -2.00 -5.04
N THR A 337 -21.58 -0.95 -5.72
CA THR A 337 -20.80 -0.32 -6.79
C THR A 337 -20.09 0.90 -6.23
N THR A 338 -18.76 0.95 -6.36
CA THR A 338 -17.93 1.99 -5.72
C THR A 338 -16.79 2.44 -6.62
N SER A 339 -16.41 3.71 -6.50
CA SER A 339 -15.22 4.27 -7.15
C SER A 339 -13.91 4.01 -6.40
N ARG A 340 -13.94 3.30 -5.26
CA ARG A 340 -12.76 3.04 -4.43
C ARG A 340 -11.80 2.04 -5.08
N SER A 341 -10.51 2.20 -4.82
CA SER A 341 -9.48 1.28 -5.32
C SER A 341 -9.53 -0.06 -4.59
N CYS A 342 -9.03 -1.13 -5.24
CA CYS A 342 -9.02 -2.46 -4.63
C CYS A 342 -8.15 -2.52 -3.36
N ALA A 343 -7.05 -1.76 -3.32
CA ALA A 343 -6.25 -1.59 -2.11
C ALA A 343 -7.05 -0.93 -0.97
N TRP A 344 -7.81 0.12 -1.27
CA TRP A 344 -8.66 0.77 -0.27
C TRP A 344 -9.75 -0.17 0.24
N ILE A 345 -10.41 -0.92 -0.65
CA ILE A 345 -11.46 -1.88 -0.29
C ILE A 345 -10.90 -2.98 0.63
N ALA A 346 -9.68 -3.47 0.35
CA ALA A 346 -9.02 -4.48 1.17
C ALA A 346 -8.62 -3.94 2.57
N GLU A 347 -8.09 -2.72 2.64
CA GLU A 347 -7.65 -2.11 3.91
C GLU A 347 -8.83 -1.63 4.78
N ASN A 348 -9.94 -1.21 4.17
CA ASN A 348 -11.04 -0.51 4.84
C ASN A 348 -12.31 -1.37 4.95
N TYR A 349 -12.16 -2.69 5.17
CA TYR A 349 -13.27 -3.64 5.28
C TYR A 349 -14.42 -3.14 6.17
N ARG A 350 -14.11 -2.64 7.37
CA ARG A 350 -15.12 -2.18 8.34
C ARG A 350 -15.89 -0.93 7.91
N ILE A 351 -15.32 -0.10 7.03
CA ILE A 351 -15.92 1.16 6.62
C ILE A 351 -16.98 0.90 5.56
N TRP A 352 -16.59 0.15 4.50
CA TRP A 352 -17.51 -0.11 3.40
C TRP A 352 -18.56 -1.18 3.74
N THR A 353 -18.32 -2.07 4.71
CA THR A 353 -19.40 -2.98 5.17
C THR A 353 -20.55 -2.21 5.81
N GLY A 354 -20.31 -1.02 6.36
CA GLY A 354 -21.37 -0.11 6.81
C GLY A 354 -22.22 0.44 5.67
N TRP A 355 -21.76 0.35 4.41
CA TRP A 355 -22.47 0.83 3.23
C TRP A 355 -23.53 -0.17 2.72
N ILE A 356 -23.54 -1.40 3.26
CA ILE A 356 -24.49 -2.44 2.88
C ILE A 356 -25.93 -2.02 3.19
N ASP A 357 -26.16 -1.40 4.34
CA ASP A 357 -27.50 -1.01 4.79
C ASP A 357 -27.83 0.45 4.48
N ARG A 358 -26.82 1.32 4.38
CA ARG A 358 -26.98 2.77 4.17
C ARG A 358 -25.82 3.36 3.39
N LYS A 359 -26.11 4.13 2.34
CA LYS A 359 -25.06 4.84 1.60
C LYS A 359 -24.29 5.83 2.49
N PRO A 360 -22.98 5.99 2.26
CA PRO A 360 -22.17 6.98 2.97
C PRO A 360 -22.59 8.41 2.65
N THR A 361 -22.24 9.35 3.52
CA THR A 361 -22.37 10.79 3.27
C THR A 361 -21.29 11.28 2.32
N CYS A 362 -21.66 12.13 1.37
CA CYS A 362 -20.75 12.74 0.42
C CYS A 362 -19.75 13.68 1.10
N ASP A 363 -18.46 13.39 0.87
CA ASP A 363 -17.30 14.16 1.30
C ASP A 363 -16.32 14.36 0.13
N SER A 364 -15.20 15.01 0.40
CA SER A 364 -14.15 15.29 -0.59
C SER A 364 -13.49 14.07 -1.23
N SER A 365 -13.78 12.85 -0.75
CA SER A 365 -13.16 11.64 -1.28
C SER A 365 -13.97 10.98 -2.41
N PHE A 366 -15.24 11.39 -2.59
CA PHE A 366 -16.16 10.87 -3.61
C PHE A 366 -16.15 11.64 -4.94
N TYR A 367 -15.61 12.87 -4.96
CA TYR A 367 -15.35 13.59 -6.20
C TYR A 367 -13.85 13.63 -6.49
N ASP A 368 -13.54 13.82 -7.76
CA ASP A 368 -12.20 14.14 -8.24
C ASP A 368 -12.28 15.41 -9.08
N TYR A 369 -11.14 15.91 -9.53
CA TYR A 369 -11.10 17.07 -10.41
C TYR A 369 -10.12 16.86 -11.54
N ILE A 370 -10.49 17.37 -12.71
CA ILE A 370 -9.58 17.48 -13.84
C ILE A 370 -9.17 18.94 -13.94
N VAL A 371 -7.87 19.15 -14.05
CA VAL A 371 -7.30 20.46 -14.34
C VAL A 371 -7.10 20.56 -15.84
N SER A 372 -7.75 21.54 -16.48
CA SER A 372 -7.59 21.78 -17.91
C SER A 372 -6.16 22.23 -18.25
N ASP A 373 -5.79 22.16 -19.53
CA ASP A 373 -4.63 22.89 -20.02
C ASP A 373 -4.81 24.40 -19.85
N CYS A 374 -3.69 25.12 -19.86
CA CYS A 374 -3.67 26.57 -19.84
C CYS A 374 -4.35 27.17 -21.07
N ASP A 375 -5.37 27.97 -20.83
CA ASP A 375 -6.09 28.73 -21.84
C ASP A 375 -5.26 29.91 -22.37
N SER A 376 -5.79 30.62 -23.39
CA SER A 376 -5.13 31.80 -23.97
C SER A 376 -5.02 32.99 -23.02
N GLU A 377 -5.72 32.97 -21.89
CA GLU A 377 -5.69 34.00 -20.85
C GLU A 377 -4.75 33.65 -19.69
N ALA A 378 -4.02 32.53 -19.80
CA ALA A 378 -3.12 31.99 -18.77
C ALA A 378 -3.84 31.56 -17.48
N TYR A 379 -5.09 31.11 -17.61
CA TYR A 379 -5.84 30.39 -16.59
C TYR A 379 -6.02 28.93 -16.98
N ARG A 380 -6.29 28.09 -16.01
CA ARG A 380 -6.78 26.73 -16.21
C ARG A 380 -7.99 26.52 -15.33
N THR A 381 -8.94 25.75 -15.83
CA THR A 381 -10.19 25.46 -15.15
C THR A 381 -10.04 24.13 -14.42
N VAL A 382 -10.43 24.13 -13.17
CA VAL A 382 -10.55 22.94 -12.34
C VAL A 382 -12.01 22.54 -12.39
N GLU A 383 -12.31 21.46 -13.09
CA GLU A 383 -13.65 20.90 -13.21
C GLU A 383 -13.74 19.73 -12.24
N CYS A 384 -14.63 19.85 -11.25
CA CYS A 384 -14.89 18.79 -10.29
C CYS A 384 -15.96 17.85 -10.86
N PHE A 385 -15.77 16.55 -10.73
CA PHE A 385 -16.74 15.54 -11.15
C PHE A 385 -16.81 14.42 -10.10
N TRP A 386 -17.99 13.81 -9.96
CA TRP A 386 -18.13 12.64 -9.10
C TRP A 386 -17.36 11.47 -9.69
N LYS A 387 -16.59 10.76 -8.87
CA LYS A 387 -15.89 9.54 -9.30
C LYS A 387 -16.86 8.44 -9.74
N PHE A 388 -18.07 8.48 -9.19
CA PHE A 388 -19.19 7.65 -9.62
C PHE A 388 -20.46 8.51 -9.75
N PRO A 389 -20.75 9.06 -10.94
CA PRO A 389 -21.93 9.88 -11.16
C PRO A 389 -23.21 9.02 -11.20
N ASN A 390 -24.33 9.62 -10.78
CA ASN A 390 -25.62 8.97 -10.86
C ASN A 390 -26.10 8.93 -12.31
N ALA A 391 -26.57 7.76 -12.78
CA ALA A 391 -27.05 7.56 -14.15
C ALA A 391 -28.18 8.51 -14.59
N SER A 392 -28.91 9.12 -13.66
CA SER A 392 -29.97 10.08 -13.96
C SER A 392 -29.51 11.55 -13.95
N ASN A 393 -28.42 11.88 -13.23
CA ASN A 393 -27.92 13.23 -13.09
C ASN A 393 -26.45 13.22 -12.68
N ASP A 394 -25.57 13.66 -13.58
CA ASP A 394 -24.12 13.70 -13.37
C ASP A 394 -23.67 14.70 -12.28
N GLN A 395 -24.59 15.55 -11.80
CA GLN A 395 -24.37 16.45 -10.66
C GLN A 395 -24.57 15.75 -9.31
N LEU A 396 -25.13 14.53 -9.29
CA LEU A 396 -25.35 13.73 -8.09
C LEU A 396 -24.42 12.51 -8.09
N SER A 397 -23.98 12.10 -6.90
CA SER A 397 -23.21 10.87 -6.73
C SER A 397 -24.13 9.65 -6.80
N GLY A 398 -23.66 8.57 -7.44
CA GLY A 398 -24.27 7.26 -7.36
C GLY A 398 -23.86 6.49 -6.09
N GLU A 399 -22.78 6.90 -5.43
CA GLU A 399 -22.11 6.16 -4.35
C GLU A 399 -22.48 6.69 -2.96
N CYS A 400 -22.76 7.99 -2.82
CA CYS A 400 -23.05 8.65 -1.55
C CYS A 400 -24.37 9.44 -1.61
N GLU A 401 -25.00 9.63 -0.45
CA GLU A 401 -26.24 10.40 -0.27
C GLU A 401 -26.08 11.37 0.90
N ASP A 402 -26.59 12.60 0.73
CA ASP A 402 -26.44 13.74 1.65
C ASP A 402 -24.98 14.18 1.90
N GLY A 403 -24.74 15.42 2.34
CA GLY A 403 -23.39 15.93 2.64
C GLY A 403 -22.96 17.11 1.77
N GLU A 404 -21.69 17.13 1.37
CA GLU A 404 -21.13 18.20 0.51
C GLU A 404 -21.62 18.04 -0.94
N SER A 405 -22.09 19.14 -1.55
CA SER A 405 -22.38 19.18 -2.99
C SER A 405 -21.09 19.30 -3.81
N LEU A 406 -21.13 18.83 -5.06
CA LEU A 406 -20.00 18.98 -5.99
C LEU A 406 -19.54 20.45 -6.05
N PRO A 407 -18.25 20.74 -5.78
CA PRO A 407 -17.74 22.10 -5.85
C PRO A 407 -17.91 22.68 -7.25
N LYS A 408 -18.14 24.00 -7.33
CA LYS A 408 -18.20 24.72 -8.62
C LYS A 408 -16.81 24.83 -9.23
N ASP A 409 -16.76 24.89 -10.56
CA ASP A 409 -15.52 25.05 -11.31
C ASP A 409 -14.73 26.30 -10.88
N VAL A 410 -13.44 26.11 -10.66
CA VAL A 410 -12.53 27.17 -10.20
C VAL A 410 -11.48 27.47 -11.27
N LYS A 411 -11.22 28.75 -11.53
CA LYS A 411 -10.16 29.18 -12.45
C LYS A 411 -8.90 29.54 -11.69
N ILE A 412 -7.84 28.76 -11.91
CA ILE A 412 -6.54 28.95 -11.26
C ILE A 412 -5.52 29.50 -12.26
N ASN A 413 -4.55 30.27 -11.78
CA ASN A 413 -3.49 30.83 -12.63
C ASN A 413 -2.51 29.75 -13.14
N CYS A 414 -2.00 29.93 -14.37
CA CYS A 414 -0.97 29.09 -14.97
C CYS A 414 0.45 29.42 -14.49
N GLU A 415 1.35 28.41 -14.47
CA GLU A 415 2.77 28.61 -14.09
C GLU A 415 3.65 29.18 -15.19
N TYR A 416 3.16 29.22 -16.42
CA TYR A 416 3.90 29.73 -17.57
C TYR A 416 2.98 30.53 -18.47
N MET A 417 3.59 31.39 -19.28
CA MET A 417 2.87 32.15 -20.29
C MET A 417 2.64 31.28 -21.55
N PRO A 418 1.40 30.96 -21.94
CA PRO A 418 1.11 30.19 -23.15
C PRO A 418 1.48 30.99 -24.39
N THR A 419 2.06 30.33 -25.39
CA THR A 419 2.41 30.96 -26.67
C THR A 419 1.19 31.29 -27.54
N SER A 420 0.02 30.75 -27.19
CA SER A 420 -1.28 31.06 -27.79
C SER A 420 -1.88 32.37 -27.30
N SER A 421 -1.37 32.94 -26.20
CA SER A 421 -1.92 34.14 -25.60
C SER A 421 -1.64 35.39 -26.45
N SER A 422 -2.62 36.28 -26.54
CA SER A 422 -2.51 37.58 -27.24
C SER A 422 -1.38 38.45 -26.67
N THR A 423 -1.14 38.36 -25.36
CA THR A 423 -0.08 39.08 -24.68
C THR A 423 1.31 38.54 -25.05
N PHE A 424 1.47 37.23 -25.27
CA PHE A 424 2.74 36.70 -25.80
C PHE A 424 2.99 37.19 -27.22
N VAL A 425 1.97 37.18 -28.08
CA VAL A 425 2.07 37.70 -29.45
C VAL A 425 2.49 39.17 -29.44
N ALA A 426 1.91 39.99 -28.57
CA ALA A 426 2.29 41.40 -28.42
C ALA A 426 3.77 41.56 -28.02
N MET A 427 4.25 40.78 -27.04
CA MET A 427 5.66 40.81 -26.61
C MET A 427 6.63 40.28 -27.68
N ALA A 428 6.23 39.25 -28.42
CA ALA A 428 7.00 38.71 -29.53
C ALA A 428 7.10 39.72 -30.69
N VAL A 429 6.01 40.42 -31.03
CA VAL A 429 6.04 41.51 -32.03
C VAL A 429 6.97 42.62 -31.57
N LEU A 430 6.91 43.03 -30.30
CA LEU A 430 7.82 44.04 -29.74
C LEU A 430 9.27 43.56 -29.80
N ALA A 431 9.55 42.30 -29.46
CA ALA A 431 10.88 41.71 -29.58
C ALA A 431 11.37 41.71 -31.05
N VAL A 432 10.52 41.36 -32.02
CA VAL A 432 10.86 41.42 -33.45
C VAL A 432 11.18 42.85 -33.90
N ILE A 433 10.42 43.84 -33.45
CA ILE A 433 10.72 45.26 -33.73
C ILE A 433 12.12 45.63 -33.18
N VAL A 434 12.44 45.20 -31.96
CA VAL A 434 13.78 45.42 -31.37
C VAL A 434 14.86 44.70 -32.18
N VAL A 435 14.66 43.45 -32.60
CA VAL A 435 15.57 42.72 -33.49
C VAL A 435 15.81 43.49 -34.79
N VAL A 436 14.76 44.01 -35.42
CA VAL A 436 14.88 44.81 -36.65
C VAL A 436 15.70 46.08 -36.38
N ILE A 437 15.45 46.78 -35.27
CA ILE A 437 16.25 47.95 -34.87
C ILE A 437 17.73 47.57 -34.66
N LEU A 438 18.02 46.43 -34.03
CA LEU A 438 19.38 45.93 -33.83
C LEU A 438 20.07 45.57 -35.15
N VAL A 439 19.36 44.95 -36.10
CA VAL A 439 19.88 44.64 -37.44
C VAL A 439 20.15 45.93 -38.22
N VAL A 440 19.24 46.90 -38.19
CA VAL A 440 19.46 48.23 -38.80
C VAL A 440 20.66 48.91 -38.17
N ALA A 441 20.81 48.84 -36.84
CA ALA A 441 21.98 49.35 -36.13
C ALA A 441 23.28 48.68 -36.57
N ILE A 442 23.30 47.35 -36.78
CA ILE A 442 24.44 46.64 -37.35
C ILE A 442 24.78 47.22 -38.72
N ILE A 443 23.80 47.32 -39.62
CA ILE A 443 24.01 47.81 -40.99
C ILE A 443 24.60 49.22 -40.97
N ILE A 444 24.03 50.13 -40.17
CA ILE A 444 24.52 51.51 -40.02
C ILE A 444 25.96 51.52 -39.50
N VAL A 445 26.27 50.73 -38.46
CA VAL A 445 27.61 50.68 -37.87
C VAL A 445 28.64 50.11 -38.83
N PHE A 446 28.28 49.11 -39.64
CA PHE A 446 29.16 48.54 -40.65
C PHE A 446 29.39 49.49 -41.83
N GLN A 447 28.35 50.15 -42.34
CA GLN A 447 28.47 51.12 -43.44
C GLN A 447 29.29 52.34 -43.04
N GLN A 448 29.11 52.83 -41.82
CA GLN A 448 29.78 54.03 -41.31
C GLN A 448 31.08 53.71 -40.54
N ARG A 449 31.64 52.50 -40.70
CA ARG A 449 32.83 52.04 -39.96
C ARG A 449 34.08 52.91 -40.20
N ASP A 450 34.19 53.48 -41.40
CA ASP A 450 35.33 54.28 -41.84
C ASP A 450 35.20 55.76 -41.43
N ALA A 451 34.00 56.18 -40.99
CA ALA A 451 33.76 57.53 -40.50
C ALA A 451 34.57 57.82 -39.22
N PRO A 452 35.18 59.01 -39.09
CA PRO A 452 36.09 59.34 -37.98
C PRO A 452 35.41 59.23 -36.61
N ILE A 453 34.12 59.56 -36.50
CA ILE A 453 33.33 59.45 -35.27
C ILE A 453 33.19 57.99 -34.81
N ILE A 454 32.77 57.08 -35.69
CA ILE A 454 32.56 55.66 -35.35
C ILE A 454 33.91 54.95 -35.12
N ARG A 455 34.90 55.23 -35.97
CA ARG A 455 36.25 54.66 -35.86
C ARG A 455 36.94 55.03 -34.54
N ARG A 456 36.74 56.25 -34.04
CA ARG A 456 37.27 56.71 -32.73
C ARG A 456 36.60 55.97 -31.55
N SER A 457 35.31 55.70 -31.68
CA SER A 457 34.46 54.99 -30.70
C SER A 457 34.64 53.45 -30.69
N GLN A 458 35.43 52.90 -31.62
CA GLN A 458 35.63 51.45 -31.84
C GLN A 458 34.32 50.73 -32.16
N TYR A 459 34.05 50.54 -33.45
CA TYR A 459 32.87 49.82 -33.93
C TYR A 459 32.77 48.39 -33.37
N GLU A 460 33.89 47.73 -33.04
CA GLU A 460 33.92 46.38 -32.44
C GLU A 460 33.19 46.29 -31.09
N MET A 461 33.35 47.28 -30.21
CA MET A 461 32.65 47.30 -28.91
C MET A 461 31.16 47.62 -29.07
N LEU A 462 30.83 48.37 -30.12
CA LEU A 462 29.45 48.70 -30.46
C LEU A 462 28.73 47.47 -31.05
N LEU A 463 29.42 46.69 -31.88
CA LEU A 463 28.92 45.43 -32.41
C LEU A 463 28.73 44.36 -31.32
N LEU A 464 29.65 44.27 -30.36
CA LEU A 464 29.49 43.39 -29.19
C LEU A 464 28.28 43.77 -28.35
N MET A 465 28.03 45.06 -28.14
CA MET A 465 26.84 45.52 -27.41
C MET A 465 25.53 45.18 -28.17
N ILE A 466 25.52 45.32 -29.50
CA ILE A 466 24.39 44.89 -30.34
C ILE A 466 24.20 43.36 -30.28
N CYS A 467 25.29 42.59 -30.30
CA CYS A 467 25.27 41.13 -30.10
C CYS A 467 24.61 40.74 -28.77
N GLY A 468 24.94 41.45 -27.68
CA GLY A 468 24.27 41.32 -26.40
C GLY A 468 22.78 41.68 -26.43
N GLY A 469 22.40 42.64 -27.27
CA GLY A 469 21.01 42.99 -27.57
C GLY A 469 20.20 41.81 -28.16
N PHE A 470 20.82 40.99 -29.02
CA PHE A 470 20.16 39.78 -29.53
C PHE A 470 19.97 38.72 -28.44
N PHE A 471 20.96 38.51 -27.58
CA PHE A 471 20.83 37.56 -26.46
C PHE A 471 19.73 37.96 -25.46
N THR A 472 19.64 39.25 -25.12
CA THR A 472 18.60 39.78 -24.22
C THR A 472 17.21 39.79 -24.86
N THR A 473 17.10 40.07 -26.16
CA THR A 473 15.84 39.94 -26.90
C THR A 473 15.40 38.48 -27.04
N GLY A 474 16.35 37.57 -27.26
CA GLY A 474 16.12 36.13 -27.24
C GLY A 474 15.66 35.64 -25.86
N ALA A 475 16.21 36.18 -24.77
CA ALA A 475 15.74 35.89 -23.42
C ALA A 475 14.28 36.32 -23.22
N ALA A 476 13.90 37.52 -23.67
CA ALA A 476 12.52 38.02 -23.54
C ALA A 476 11.49 37.10 -24.23
N VAL A 477 11.87 36.38 -25.28
CA VAL A 477 11.01 35.38 -25.95
C VAL A 477 11.11 34.02 -25.28
N ALA A 478 12.31 33.54 -24.94
CA ALA A 478 12.55 32.21 -24.38
C ALA A 478 11.97 31.99 -22.98
N TYR A 479 11.66 33.07 -22.25
CA TYR A 479 10.98 33.00 -20.94
C TYR A 479 9.49 32.67 -21.04
N ALA A 480 8.86 32.82 -22.21
CA ALA A 480 7.51 32.30 -22.45
C ALA A 480 7.53 30.81 -22.83
N GLY A 481 6.35 30.20 -22.84
CA GLY A 481 6.14 28.83 -23.24
C GLY A 481 6.29 27.81 -22.11
N ARG A 482 5.71 26.63 -22.35
CA ARG A 482 5.71 25.50 -21.43
C ARG A 482 7.16 25.08 -21.10
N PRO A 483 7.53 24.94 -19.81
CA PRO A 483 8.86 24.50 -19.42
C PRO A 483 9.24 23.18 -20.11
N SER A 484 10.33 23.22 -20.87
CA SER A 484 10.93 22.06 -21.53
C SER A 484 12.39 21.96 -21.13
N LYS A 485 13.02 20.77 -21.25
CA LYS A 485 14.45 20.59 -20.92
C LYS A 485 15.34 21.64 -21.61
N PHE A 486 14.99 22.00 -22.85
CA PHE A 486 15.69 23.05 -23.59
C PHE A 486 15.43 24.46 -23.04
N LEU A 487 14.16 24.83 -22.82
CA LEU A 487 13.81 26.17 -22.34
C LEU A 487 14.32 26.41 -20.91
N CYS A 488 14.29 25.40 -20.04
CA CYS A 488 14.80 25.49 -18.67
C CYS A 488 16.31 25.74 -18.62
N GLY A 489 17.09 25.14 -19.52
CA GLY A 489 18.53 25.44 -19.64
C GLY A 489 18.80 26.81 -20.27
N VAL A 490 18.14 27.14 -21.39
CA VAL A 490 18.50 28.32 -22.17
C VAL A 490 18.13 29.66 -21.52
N ARG A 491 17.06 29.69 -20.70
CA ARG A 491 16.55 30.91 -20.03
C ARG A 491 17.63 31.65 -19.21
N PRO A 492 18.28 31.05 -18.20
CA PRO A 492 19.31 31.74 -17.42
C PRO A 492 20.57 32.08 -18.23
N VAL A 493 20.91 31.26 -19.25
CA VAL A 493 22.07 31.49 -20.12
C VAL A 493 21.90 32.74 -20.97
N LEU A 494 20.74 32.91 -21.62
CA LEU A 494 20.47 34.07 -22.49
C LEU A 494 20.52 35.39 -21.71
N VAL A 495 19.94 35.44 -20.52
CA VAL A 495 19.98 36.63 -19.65
C VAL A 495 21.41 36.92 -19.18
N SER A 496 22.13 35.90 -18.72
CA SER A 496 23.50 36.04 -18.20
C SER A 496 24.49 36.47 -19.29
N PHE A 497 24.44 35.83 -20.46
CA PHE A 497 25.31 36.19 -21.59
C PHE A 497 24.91 37.54 -22.18
N GLY A 498 23.62 37.85 -22.31
CA GLY A 498 23.16 39.16 -22.72
C GLY A 498 23.69 40.27 -21.83
N PHE A 499 23.56 40.11 -20.51
CA PHE A 499 24.13 41.02 -19.52
C PHE A 499 25.65 41.16 -19.67
N THR A 500 26.41 40.05 -19.71
CA THR A 500 27.87 40.08 -19.80
C THR A 500 28.36 40.71 -21.09
N THR A 501 27.68 40.48 -22.21
CA THR A 501 28.05 41.08 -23.49
C THR A 501 27.86 42.60 -23.46
N ILE A 502 26.65 43.07 -23.07
CA ILE A 502 26.30 44.49 -23.07
C ILE A 502 27.14 45.24 -22.04
N PHE A 503 27.10 44.77 -20.79
CA PHE A 503 27.77 45.46 -19.69
C PHE A 503 29.29 45.29 -19.72
N GLY A 504 29.79 44.12 -20.14
CA GLY A 504 31.21 43.91 -20.39
C GLY A 504 31.76 44.85 -21.47
N ALA A 505 31.03 45.06 -22.57
CA ALA A 505 31.42 46.04 -23.58
C ALA A 505 31.45 47.48 -23.03
N LEU A 506 30.50 47.85 -22.15
CA LEU A 506 30.48 49.16 -21.47
C LEU A 506 31.66 49.32 -20.49
N ILE A 507 32.01 48.28 -19.72
CA ILE A 507 33.20 48.27 -18.86
C ILE A 507 34.46 48.46 -19.71
N MET A 508 34.58 47.73 -20.81
CA MET A 508 35.76 47.82 -21.68
C MET A 508 35.93 49.20 -22.31
N LYS A 509 34.82 49.82 -22.73
CA LYS A 509 34.83 51.22 -23.18
C LYS A 509 35.26 52.17 -22.06
N SER A 510 34.73 52.00 -20.86
CA SER A 510 35.04 52.83 -19.70
C SER A 510 36.50 52.71 -19.26
N LEU A 511 37.04 51.48 -19.19
CA LEU A 511 38.43 51.18 -18.88
C LEU A 511 39.40 51.82 -19.87
N ARG A 512 39.08 51.81 -21.16
CA ARG A 512 39.91 52.44 -22.18
C ARG A 512 40.00 53.95 -21.95
N VAL A 513 38.85 54.61 -21.76
CA VAL A 513 38.82 56.05 -21.49
C VAL A 513 39.59 56.38 -20.22
N TYR A 514 39.35 55.64 -19.13
CA TYR A 514 40.06 55.81 -17.86
C TYR A 514 41.59 55.69 -18.02
N ARG A 515 42.08 54.68 -18.75
CA ARG A 515 43.53 54.49 -19.01
C ARG A 515 44.15 55.60 -19.86
N VAL A 516 43.39 56.19 -20.78
CA VAL A 516 43.88 57.31 -21.60
C VAL A 516 44.05 58.56 -20.73
N LEU A 517 43.21 58.75 -19.72
CA LEU A 517 43.26 59.88 -18.80
C LEU A 517 44.37 59.80 -17.76
N LEU A 518 44.68 58.58 -17.29
CA LEU A 518 45.73 58.36 -16.28
C LEU A 518 47.16 58.54 -16.83
N LYS A 519 47.35 58.49 -18.15
CA LYS A 519 48.67 58.69 -18.76
C LYS A 519 48.88 60.17 -19.12
N SER A 520 49.51 60.91 -18.20
CA SER A 520 49.83 62.36 -18.31
C SER A 520 50.75 62.76 -19.48
N ALA A 521 51.13 61.84 -20.37
CA ALA A 521 51.77 62.15 -21.64
C ALA A 521 50.95 61.48 -22.73
N MET A 522 50.36 62.27 -23.64
CA MET A 522 49.60 61.83 -24.83
C MET A 522 50.48 61.03 -25.81
N LYS A 523 50.98 59.86 -25.39
CA LYS A 523 51.59 58.86 -26.27
C LYS A 523 50.46 57.93 -26.71
N ARG A 524 50.17 57.91 -28.02
CA ARG A 524 49.13 57.07 -28.64
C ARG A 524 49.29 55.61 -28.22
N VAL A 525 48.52 55.17 -27.22
CA VAL A 525 48.46 53.76 -26.84
C VAL A 525 47.45 53.08 -27.77
N THR A 526 47.96 52.32 -28.75
CA THR A 526 47.13 51.41 -29.55
C THR A 526 46.72 50.24 -28.67
N VAL A 527 45.53 50.34 -28.08
CA VAL A 527 44.91 49.19 -27.41
C VAL A 527 44.44 48.24 -28.52
N THR A 528 45.18 47.15 -28.72
CA THR A 528 44.85 46.11 -29.69
C THR A 528 43.51 45.46 -29.33
N LEU A 529 42.63 45.25 -30.33
CA LEU A 529 41.32 44.59 -30.19
C LEU A 529 41.40 43.27 -29.41
N PHE A 530 42.46 42.50 -29.67
CA PHE A 530 42.76 41.25 -28.97
C PHE A 530 42.88 41.38 -27.45
N ARG A 531 43.43 42.49 -26.93
CA ARG A 531 43.54 42.72 -25.47
C ARG A 531 42.18 43.03 -24.83
N ILE A 532 41.28 43.65 -25.60
CA ILE A 532 39.95 44.00 -25.12
C ILE A 532 39.05 42.76 -25.13
N LEU A 533 39.08 42.00 -26.22
CA LEU A 533 38.38 40.73 -26.34
C LEU A 533 38.89 39.70 -25.31
N LYS A 534 40.20 39.68 -25.01
CA LYS A 534 40.78 38.84 -23.95
C LYS A 534 40.22 39.19 -22.56
N LEU A 535 40.00 40.47 -22.24
CA LEU A 535 39.45 40.86 -20.94
C LEU A 535 37.96 40.55 -20.84
N LEU A 536 37.19 40.77 -21.92
CA LEU A 536 35.78 40.35 -22.00
C LEU A 536 35.65 38.82 -21.89
N SER A 537 36.56 38.08 -22.52
CA SER A 537 36.62 36.62 -22.46
C SER A 537 36.83 36.11 -21.04
N ILE A 538 37.51 36.84 -20.15
CA ILE A 538 37.65 36.44 -18.74
C ILE A 538 36.28 36.44 -18.05
N PHE A 539 35.44 37.44 -18.31
CA PHE A 539 34.07 37.48 -17.74
C PHE A 539 33.20 36.32 -18.25
N TYR A 540 33.30 35.98 -19.54
CA TYR A 540 32.62 34.82 -20.10
C TYR A 540 33.12 33.49 -19.56
N VAL A 541 34.43 33.32 -19.38
CA VAL A 541 34.99 32.07 -18.83
C VAL A 541 34.45 31.84 -17.43
N ILE A 542 34.34 32.89 -16.61
CA ILE A 542 33.77 32.77 -15.27
C ILE A 542 32.27 32.41 -15.34
N ASP A 543 31.48 33.06 -16.21
CA ASP A 543 30.08 32.69 -16.42
C ASP A 543 29.92 31.23 -16.88
N ILE A 544 30.74 30.79 -17.83
CA ILE A 544 30.71 29.42 -18.39
C ILE A 544 31.11 28.39 -17.32
N VAL A 545 32.15 28.66 -16.52
CA VAL A 545 32.55 27.76 -15.43
C VAL A 545 31.43 27.61 -14.41
N ILE A 546 30.75 28.69 -14.05
CA ILE A 546 29.63 28.64 -13.11
C ILE A 546 28.45 27.85 -13.72
N PHE A 547 28.12 28.06 -15.01
CA PHE A 547 27.06 27.29 -15.67
C PHE A 547 27.41 25.80 -15.85
N ILE A 548 28.65 25.46 -16.19
CA ILE A 548 29.10 24.06 -16.29
C ILE A 548 29.03 23.40 -14.91
N ALA A 549 29.53 24.06 -13.87
CA ALA A 549 29.45 23.55 -12.51
C ALA A 549 27.99 23.37 -12.06
N TRP A 550 27.11 24.32 -12.41
CA TRP A 550 25.68 24.23 -12.12
C TRP A 550 25.05 23.05 -12.87
N TYR A 551 25.18 22.96 -14.19
CA TYR A 551 24.56 21.88 -14.98
C TYR A 551 25.15 20.50 -14.72
N ALA A 552 26.42 20.41 -14.32
CA ALA A 552 27.05 19.15 -13.93
C ALA A 552 26.60 18.67 -12.55
N ALA A 553 26.39 19.60 -11.61
CA ALA A 553 25.83 19.26 -10.31
C ALA A 553 24.34 18.96 -10.39
N ASP A 554 23.62 19.73 -11.22
CA ASP A 554 22.16 19.75 -11.21
C ASP A 554 21.59 20.43 -12.47
N PHE A 555 21.11 19.63 -13.42
CA PHE A 555 20.51 20.12 -14.65
C PHE A 555 19.04 20.53 -14.42
N PRO A 556 18.61 21.75 -14.82
CA PRO A 556 17.25 22.21 -14.60
C PRO A 556 16.26 21.44 -15.50
N GLU A 557 15.63 20.41 -14.95
CA GLU A 557 14.58 19.64 -15.62
C GLU A 557 13.18 20.25 -15.37
N PRO A 558 12.22 20.06 -16.31
CA PRO A 558 10.83 20.41 -16.09
C PRO A 558 10.26 19.45 -15.05
N THR A 559 10.07 19.95 -13.84
CA THR A 559 9.62 19.17 -12.70
C THR A 559 8.18 19.56 -12.38
N VAL A 560 7.32 18.55 -12.22
CA VAL A 560 5.96 18.72 -11.75
C VAL A 560 6.01 18.74 -10.23
N THR A 561 5.65 19.88 -9.64
CA THR A 561 5.50 19.98 -8.19
C THR A 561 4.03 20.06 -7.85
N THR A 562 3.56 19.04 -7.13
CA THR A 562 2.21 18.94 -6.62
C THR A 562 2.11 19.83 -5.38
N GLU A 563 1.45 20.98 -5.51
CA GLU A 563 1.26 21.95 -4.42
C GLU A 563 -0.22 21.99 -4.04
N GLU A 564 -0.53 22.17 -2.75
CA GLU A 564 -1.92 22.35 -2.31
C GLU A 564 -2.48 23.64 -2.90
N ALA A 565 -3.64 23.54 -3.56
CA ALA A 565 -4.30 24.71 -4.09
C ALA A 565 -4.93 25.51 -2.94
N ALA A 566 -4.65 26.82 -2.89
CA ALA A 566 -5.31 27.72 -1.96
C ALA A 566 -6.79 27.97 -2.33
N GLU A 567 -7.16 27.71 -3.59
CA GLU A 567 -8.47 28.05 -4.16
C GLU A 567 -9.48 26.88 -4.09
N PHE A 568 -9.02 25.64 -3.92
CA PHE A 568 -9.89 24.46 -3.75
C PHE A 568 -9.18 23.36 -2.96
N ARG A 569 -9.95 22.45 -2.35
CA ARG A 569 -9.39 21.30 -1.62
C ARG A 569 -8.87 20.25 -2.61
N GLY A 570 -7.59 20.37 -2.95
CA GLY A 570 -6.89 19.45 -3.81
C GLY A 570 -5.46 19.89 -4.04
N THR A 571 -4.72 19.06 -4.74
CA THR A 571 -3.35 19.35 -5.14
C THR A 571 -3.28 19.68 -6.62
N VAL A 572 -2.61 20.76 -6.96
CA VAL A 572 -2.41 21.13 -8.35
C VAL A 572 -0.97 20.88 -8.73
N ASP A 573 -0.82 20.17 -9.83
CA ASP A 573 0.45 19.98 -10.49
C ASP A 573 0.91 21.29 -11.11
N ARG A 574 1.98 21.84 -10.54
CA ARG A 574 2.65 23.04 -11.03
C ARG A 574 3.90 22.68 -11.80
N ILE A 575 3.97 23.06 -13.07
CA ILE A 575 5.14 22.78 -13.90
C ILE A 575 6.11 23.95 -13.80
N SER A 576 7.29 23.70 -13.23
CA SER A 576 8.36 24.70 -13.13
C SER A 576 9.72 24.08 -13.42
N CYS A 577 10.68 24.88 -13.82
CA CYS A 577 12.06 24.43 -13.95
C CYS A 577 12.65 24.33 -12.53
N LYS A 578 12.57 23.15 -11.90
CA LYS A 578 12.98 22.92 -10.51
C LYS A 578 13.97 21.76 -10.40
N SER A 579 14.89 21.99 -9.45
CA SER A 579 15.75 21.05 -8.73
C SER A 579 15.12 19.77 -8.18
N SER A 580 15.76 18.61 -8.28
CA SER A 580 15.46 17.46 -7.41
C SER A 580 15.69 17.79 -5.92
N SER A 581 14.87 17.20 -5.05
CA SER A 581 14.62 17.66 -3.67
C SER A 581 15.82 17.59 -2.70
N PHE A 582 16.88 16.81 -3.00
CA PHE A 582 18.07 16.70 -2.14
C PHE A 582 19.11 17.81 -2.42
N ILE A 583 18.95 18.57 -3.51
CA ILE A 583 19.91 19.56 -4.01
C ILE A 583 19.28 20.97 -4.11
N PHE A 584 18.16 21.21 -3.42
CA PHE A 584 17.54 22.55 -3.33
C PHE A 584 18.55 23.63 -2.89
N THR A 585 19.53 23.24 -2.07
CA THR A 585 20.65 24.07 -1.64
C THR A 585 21.60 24.43 -2.78
N ALA A 586 21.90 23.55 -3.74
CA ALA A 586 22.88 23.85 -4.78
C ALA A 586 22.33 24.78 -5.88
N LEU A 587 21.07 24.62 -6.29
CA LEU A 587 20.43 25.57 -7.21
C LEU A 587 20.41 26.99 -6.62
N LEU A 588 20.12 27.13 -5.31
CA LEU A 588 20.22 28.40 -4.60
C LEU A 588 21.66 28.89 -4.45
N ILE A 589 22.64 28.01 -4.20
CA ILE A 589 24.06 28.38 -4.11
C ILE A 589 24.62 28.86 -5.45
N PHE A 590 24.36 28.16 -6.55
CA PHE A 590 24.88 28.53 -7.87
C PHE A 590 24.19 29.78 -8.44
N THR A 591 22.88 29.94 -8.20
CA THR A 591 22.18 31.20 -8.54
C THR A 591 22.68 32.37 -7.69
N ALA A 592 22.91 32.17 -6.39
CA ALA A 592 23.52 33.18 -5.53
C ALA A 592 24.96 33.53 -5.96
N LEU A 593 25.76 32.54 -6.36
CA LEU A 593 27.12 32.74 -6.86
C LEU A 593 27.12 33.53 -8.17
N LEU A 594 26.20 33.22 -9.10
CA LEU A 594 25.99 34.01 -10.32
C LEU A 594 25.60 35.45 -9.99
N ILE A 595 24.61 35.66 -9.13
CA ILE A 595 24.16 37.01 -8.74
C ILE A 595 25.30 37.79 -8.07
N PHE A 596 26.05 37.16 -7.17
CA PHE A 596 27.20 37.77 -6.50
C PHE A 596 28.28 38.17 -7.50
N TRP A 597 28.60 37.29 -8.46
CA TRP A 597 29.53 37.60 -9.55
C TRP A 597 29.05 38.79 -10.40
N LYS A 598 27.76 38.82 -10.79
CA LYS A 598 27.17 39.94 -11.56
C LYS A 598 27.18 41.24 -10.75
N ALA A 599 26.96 41.18 -9.45
CA ALA A 599 27.04 42.34 -8.56
C ALA A 599 28.47 42.91 -8.49
N ILE A 600 29.50 42.06 -8.40
CA ILE A 600 30.91 42.51 -8.47
C ILE A 600 31.18 43.21 -9.81
N VAL A 601 30.76 42.59 -10.92
CA VAL A 601 30.94 43.16 -12.25
C VAL A 601 30.23 44.52 -12.34
N LEU A 602 28.97 44.62 -11.88
CA LEU A 602 28.20 45.87 -11.80
C LEU A 602 28.93 46.96 -11.01
N MET A 603 29.43 46.64 -9.82
CA MET A 603 30.14 47.59 -8.96
C MET A 603 31.42 48.10 -9.62
N VAL A 604 32.19 47.22 -10.25
CA VAL A 604 33.40 47.60 -11.02
C VAL A 604 33.03 48.51 -12.19
N GLY A 605 32.01 48.17 -12.96
CA GLY A 605 31.58 48.97 -14.10
C GLY A 605 31.03 50.35 -13.71
N MET A 606 30.29 50.41 -12.61
CA MET A 606 29.79 51.66 -12.05
C MET A 606 30.93 52.54 -11.54
N TYR A 607 31.85 51.98 -10.75
CA TYR A 607 33.04 52.70 -10.27
C TYR A 607 33.86 53.32 -11.41
N LEU A 608 34.12 52.54 -12.46
CA LEU A 608 34.86 53.01 -13.63
C LEU A 608 34.11 54.08 -14.42
N SER A 609 32.79 53.93 -14.56
CA SER A 609 31.95 54.91 -15.26
C SER A 609 31.84 56.23 -14.49
N PHE A 610 31.85 56.17 -13.15
CA PHE A 610 31.87 57.36 -12.29
C PHE A 610 33.14 58.19 -12.49
N LEU A 611 34.30 57.53 -12.54
CA LEU A 611 35.60 58.19 -12.68
C LEU A 611 35.77 58.92 -14.02
N ILE A 612 35.08 58.50 -15.07
CA ILE A 612 35.19 59.10 -16.42
C ILE A 612 34.10 60.13 -16.75
N ARG A 613 33.17 60.41 -15.81
CA ARG A 613 31.95 61.20 -16.09
C ARG A 613 32.23 62.65 -16.49
N ASN A 614 33.21 63.30 -15.85
CA ASN A 614 33.47 64.75 -15.99
C ASN A 614 34.75 65.05 -16.79
N VAL A 615 35.06 64.22 -17.77
CA VAL A 615 36.29 64.29 -18.56
C VAL A 615 36.18 65.36 -19.67
N SER A 616 37.32 65.91 -20.09
CA SER A 616 37.43 67.02 -21.05
C SER A 616 36.57 66.85 -22.32
N VAL A 617 36.25 67.99 -22.94
CA VAL A 617 35.37 68.18 -24.12
C VAL A 617 35.77 67.32 -25.35
N ASP A 618 36.95 66.69 -25.32
CA ASP A 618 37.47 65.78 -26.34
C ASP A 618 36.80 64.38 -26.33
N PHE A 619 36.16 64.00 -25.20
CA PHE A 619 35.52 62.69 -24.99
C PHE A 619 34.01 62.82 -24.77
N GLN A 620 33.31 63.46 -25.70
CA GLN A 620 31.85 63.67 -25.64
C GLN A 620 30.99 62.38 -25.69
N GLU A 621 31.59 61.18 -25.59
CA GLU A 621 30.92 59.88 -25.46
C GLU A 621 30.71 59.48 -23.97
N THR A 622 31.48 60.05 -23.02
CA THR A 622 31.49 59.61 -21.61
C THR A 622 30.17 59.80 -20.85
N PRO A 623 29.37 60.88 -21.06
CA PRO A 623 28.08 61.01 -20.36
C PRO A 623 27.06 59.96 -20.81
N TRP A 624 27.12 59.55 -22.08
CA TRP A 624 26.23 58.53 -22.65
C TRP A 624 26.61 57.11 -22.20
N ILE A 625 27.91 56.84 -22.01
CA ILE A 625 28.39 55.59 -21.38
C ILE A 625 27.93 55.51 -19.93
N PHE A 626 28.10 56.59 -19.17
CA PHE A 626 27.63 56.68 -17.78
C PHE A 626 26.10 56.47 -17.68
N GLY A 627 25.32 57.16 -18.54
CA GLY A 627 23.88 56.98 -18.62
C GLY A 627 23.47 55.53 -18.94
N SER A 628 24.17 54.87 -19.86
CA SER A 628 23.91 53.47 -20.20
C SER A 628 24.19 52.50 -19.03
N VAL A 629 25.25 52.75 -18.25
CA VAL A 629 25.56 51.99 -17.04
C VAL A 629 24.52 52.22 -15.94
N CYS A 630 24.00 53.45 -15.79
CA CYS A 630 22.89 53.72 -14.88
C CYS A 630 21.60 53.01 -15.29
N VAL A 631 21.29 52.93 -16.59
CA VAL A 631 20.11 52.18 -17.09
C VAL A 631 20.23 50.69 -16.76
N VAL A 632 21.41 50.08 -16.94
CA VAL A 632 21.64 48.68 -16.55
C VAL A 632 21.48 48.50 -15.04
N LEU A 633 22.05 49.40 -14.23
CA LEU A 633 21.93 49.34 -12.77
C LEU A 633 20.48 49.41 -12.31
N VAL A 634 19.72 50.39 -12.80
CA VAL A 634 18.28 50.53 -12.47
C VAL A 634 17.49 49.32 -12.96
N GLY A 635 17.78 48.82 -14.16
CA GLY A 635 17.16 47.59 -14.67
C GLY A 635 17.41 46.38 -13.76
N CYS A 636 18.65 46.17 -13.33
CA CYS A 636 18.99 45.10 -12.38
C CYS A 636 18.34 45.28 -11.00
N LEU A 637 18.30 46.52 -10.47
CA LEU A 637 17.66 46.82 -9.19
C LEU A 637 16.13 46.70 -9.22
N VAL A 638 15.51 46.77 -10.39
CA VAL A 638 14.07 46.60 -10.57
C VAL A 638 13.71 45.13 -10.84
N ILE A 639 14.50 44.43 -11.67
CA ILE A 639 14.24 43.03 -12.03
C ILE A 639 14.51 42.08 -10.85
N MET A 640 15.59 42.30 -10.07
CA MET A 640 16.00 41.36 -9.01
C MET A 640 15.01 41.28 -7.83
N PRO A 641 14.50 42.38 -7.25
CA PRO A 641 13.49 42.29 -6.18
C PRO A 641 12.20 41.66 -6.67
N MET A 642 11.80 41.95 -7.90
CA MET A 642 10.56 41.40 -8.48
C MET A 642 10.67 39.91 -8.80
N SER A 643 11.88 39.36 -8.99
CA SER A 643 12.08 37.93 -9.21
C SER A 643 12.19 37.10 -7.92
N TYR A 644 12.49 37.72 -6.77
CA TYR A 644 12.76 37.00 -5.52
C TYR A 644 11.91 37.40 -4.31
N LEU A 645 11.31 38.59 -4.31
CA LEU A 645 10.56 39.13 -3.15
C LEU A 645 9.06 39.25 -3.40
N VAL A 646 8.61 39.14 -4.66
CA VAL A 646 7.21 39.36 -5.03
C VAL A 646 6.64 38.11 -5.68
N GLU A 647 5.64 37.52 -5.04
CA GLU A 647 4.86 36.42 -5.60
C GLU A 647 3.82 36.99 -6.57
N MET A 648 4.09 36.86 -7.87
CA MET A 648 3.20 37.30 -8.94
C MET A 648 2.75 36.10 -9.79
N PRO A 649 1.54 36.15 -10.39
CA PRO A 649 1.18 35.21 -11.43
C PRO A 649 2.24 35.18 -12.54
N ALA A 650 2.58 33.98 -13.05
CA ALA A 650 3.68 33.80 -13.99
C ALA A 650 3.52 34.64 -15.27
N ALA A 651 2.28 34.84 -15.73
CA ALA A 651 1.97 35.71 -16.85
C ALA A 651 2.36 37.17 -16.57
N ALA A 652 2.05 37.70 -15.38
CA ALA A 652 2.40 39.06 -15.00
C ALA A 652 3.91 39.24 -14.85
N TYR A 653 4.59 38.26 -14.22
CA TYR A 653 6.05 38.26 -14.11
C TYR A 653 6.74 38.21 -15.49
N TYR A 654 6.25 37.38 -16.41
CA TYR A 654 6.77 37.30 -17.77
C TYR A 654 6.67 38.64 -18.50
N VAL A 655 5.49 39.27 -18.49
CA VAL A 655 5.26 40.56 -19.16
C VAL A 655 6.20 41.62 -18.58
N PHE A 656 6.28 41.70 -17.25
CA PHE A 656 7.18 42.62 -16.57
C PHE A 656 8.65 42.40 -16.99
N LEU A 657 9.13 41.16 -16.95
CA LEU A 657 10.50 40.80 -17.30
C LEU A 657 10.81 41.11 -18.77
N ALA A 658 9.94 40.69 -19.70
CA ALA A 658 10.13 40.92 -21.12
C ALA A 658 10.09 42.42 -21.47
N CYS A 659 9.16 43.18 -20.89
CA CYS A 659 9.11 44.63 -21.04
C CYS A 659 10.38 45.31 -20.51
N ALA A 660 10.83 44.93 -19.31
CA ALA A 660 12.03 45.49 -18.69
C ALA A 660 13.28 45.20 -19.54
N LEU A 661 13.46 43.97 -20.02
CA LEU A 661 14.59 43.60 -20.89
C LEU A 661 14.56 44.35 -22.22
N LEU A 662 13.40 44.40 -22.90
CA LEU A 662 13.27 45.08 -24.20
C LEU A 662 13.41 46.60 -24.07
N PHE A 663 12.84 47.20 -23.02
CA PHE A 663 12.99 48.63 -22.77
C PHE A 663 14.43 49.01 -22.41
N CYS A 664 15.08 48.28 -21.49
CA CYS A 664 16.48 48.53 -21.12
C CYS A 664 17.41 48.39 -22.33
N THR A 665 17.21 47.37 -23.17
CA THR A 665 18.04 47.16 -24.37
C THR A 665 17.87 48.27 -25.38
N VAL A 666 16.63 48.68 -25.71
CA VAL A 666 16.37 49.82 -26.60
C VAL A 666 16.99 51.10 -26.04
N LEU A 667 16.84 51.37 -24.75
CA LEU A 667 17.35 52.58 -24.10
C LEU A 667 18.89 52.63 -24.13
N ILE A 668 19.57 51.52 -23.80
CA ILE A 668 21.04 51.41 -23.88
C ILE A 668 21.52 51.61 -25.32
N MET A 669 20.86 50.98 -26.29
CA MET A 669 21.21 51.11 -27.69
C MET A 669 20.98 52.53 -28.21
N ALA A 670 19.88 53.18 -27.82
CA ALA A 670 19.58 54.56 -28.17
C ALA A 670 20.63 55.53 -27.61
N LEU A 671 20.94 55.44 -26.32
CA LEU A 671 21.94 56.31 -25.67
C LEU A 671 23.32 56.18 -26.32
N MET A 672 23.69 55.00 -26.82
CA MET A 672 25.01 54.75 -27.40
C MET A 672 25.13 55.00 -28.91
N LEU A 673 24.03 54.90 -29.68
CA LEU A 673 24.01 55.05 -31.14
C LEU A 673 23.48 56.41 -31.61
N VAL A 674 22.41 56.90 -31.00
CA VAL A 674 21.69 58.11 -31.47
C VAL A 674 22.60 59.35 -31.50
N PRO A 675 23.40 59.65 -30.45
CA PRO A 675 24.32 60.80 -30.47
C PRO A 675 25.39 60.69 -31.56
N LYS A 676 25.76 59.47 -31.98
CA LYS A 676 26.76 59.25 -33.02
C LYS A 676 26.19 59.46 -34.40
N ILE A 677 24.96 58.98 -34.64
CA ILE A 677 24.28 59.14 -35.92
C ILE A 677 23.96 60.62 -36.18
N PHE A 678 23.51 61.37 -35.17
CA PHE A 678 23.25 62.81 -35.32
C PHE A 678 24.52 63.59 -35.67
N ARG A 679 25.64 63.30 -34.99
CA ARG A 679 26.92 63.96 -35.30
C ARG A 679 27.45 63.62 -36.69
N LEU A 680 27.29 62.37 -37.14
CA LEU A 680 27.63 61.99 -38.51
C LEU A 680 26.82 62.78 -39.55
N ARG A 681 25.53 63.03 -39.28
CA ARG A 681 24.68 63.85 -40.15
C ARG A 681 25.09 65.32 -40.14
N GLU A 682 25.46 65.86 -38.99
CA GLU A 682 25.93 67.25 -38.84
C GLU A 682 27.27 67.48 -39.56
N GLU A 683 28.22 66.54 -39.46
CA GLU A 683 29.50 66.58 -40.20
C GLU A 683 29.30 66.38 -41.71
N ALA A 684 28.38 65.49 -42.13
CA ALA A 684 28.02 65.34 -43.54
C ALA A 684 27.37 66.63 -44.10
N THR A 685 26.55 67.31 -43.30
CA THR A 685 25.91 68.58 -43.70
C THR A 685 26.93 69.74 -43.75
N SER A 686 27.87 69.76 -42.80
CA SER A 686 28.92 70.79 -42.72
C SER A 686 29.99 70.66 -43.82
N SER A 687 30.31 69.43 -44.23
CA SER A 687 31.25 69.16 -45.33
C SER A 687 30.68 69.53 -46.71
N ILE A 688 29.36 69.38 -46.91
CA ILE A 688 28.65 69.85 -48.11
C ILE A 688 28.67 71.39 -48.19
N PHE A 689 28.60 72.10 -47.06
CA PHE A 689 28.62 73.57 -47.02
C PHE A 689 30.04 74.18 -47.08
N GLY A 690 31.07 73.42 -46.67
CA GLY A 690 32.47 73.88 -46.57
C GLY A 690 33.27 73.89 -47.88
N THR A 691 32.80 73.24 -48.96
CA THR A 691 33.53 73.18 -50.25
C THR A 691 33.30 74.41 -51.15
N ALA A 692 32.43 75.34 -50.76
CA ALA A 692 32.04 76.49 -51.60
C ALA A 692 32.84 77.80 -51.33
N LYS A 693 33.75 77.86 -50.34
CA LYS A 693 34.30 79.16 -49.86
C LYS A 693 35.82 79.36 -49.96
N SER A 694 36.53 78.58 -50.77
CA SER A 694 37.97 78.79 -51.03
C SER A 694 38.30 78.89 -52.52
N ARG A 695 37.67 79.81 -53.24
CA ARG A 695 38.14 80.33 -54.53
C ARG A 695 37.39 81.62 -54.85
N GLU A 696 37.90 82.77 -54.44
CA GLU A 696 38.16 83.90 -55.34
C GLU A 696 38.79 85.09 -54.62
N SER A 697 39.88 85.54 -55.22
CA SER A 697 40.65 86.74 -54.96
C SER A 697 39.90 88.04 -55.28
N ARG A 698 40.45 89.15 -54.76
CA ARG A 698 40.63 90.45 -55.45
C ARG A 698 39.57 91.53 -55.14
N GLY A 699 40.02 92.61 -54.48
CA GLY A 699 39.26 93.87 -54.40
C GLY A 699 39.49 94.68 -53.12
N ARG A 700 40.53 95.51 -53.11
CA ARG A 700 40.86 96.57 -52.13
C ARG A 700 39.95 97.81 -52.35
N PRO A 701 40.12 98.92 -51.61
CA PRO A 701 39.81 99.23 -50.21
C PRO A 701 38.74 100.34 -50.10
N SER A 702 38.37 100.80 -48.90
CA SER A 702 38.34 102.24 -48.52
C SER A 702 37.68 102.47 -47.15
N GLN A 703 38.42 103.20 -46.30
CA GLN A 703 38.00 104.29 -45.37
C GLN A 703 36.79 104.10 -44.46
N ALA A 704 36.73 104.64 -43.23
CA ALA A 704 37.67 105.33 -42.36
C ALA A 704 36.90 105.70 -41.08
N GLY A 705 37.66 105.90 -39.98
CA GLY A 705 37.30 106.76 -38.85
C GLY A 705 36.38 106.12 -37.80
N ASP A 706 36.62 106.23 -36.50
CA ASP A 706 37.60 106.98 -35.72
C ASP A 706 37.55 106.33 -34.31
N THR A 707 38.63 105.84 -33.68
CA THR A 707 39.64 106.59 -32.89
C THR A 707 39.03 107.72 -32.05
N THR A 708 39.19 107.76 -30.72
CA THR A 708 40.44 108.04 -30.01
C THR A 708 40.24 107.76 -28.51
N ASN A 709 41.16 107.13 -27.77
CA ASN A 709 42.60 107.37 -27.51
C ASN A 709 42.92 108.53 -26.55
N GLY A 710 43.96 108.27 -25.75
CA GLY A 710 44.79 109.23 -25.05
C GLY A 710 45.22 108.65 -23.70
N GLY A 711 46.49 108.39 -23.41
CA GLY A 711 47.77 108.66 -24.07
C GLY A 711 48.86 108.30 -23.05
N ASP A 712 49.99 107.73 -23.48
CA ASP A 712 51.27 108.46 -23.62
C ASP A 712 52.12 108.40 -22.32
N THR A 713 53.42 108.12 -22.27
CA THR A 713 54.50 107.79 -23.22
C THR A 713 55.69 107.25 -22.40
N ALA A 714 56.66 106.62 -23.07
CA ALA A 714 58.10 106.65 -22.80
C ALA A 714 58.82 105.37 -22.30
N THR A 715 59.55 104.82 -23.27
CA THR A 715 60.71 103.92 -23.32
C THR A 715 61.88 104.25 -22.37
N ASN A 716 62.55 103.24 -21.77
CA ASN A 716 63.86 102.69 -22.21
C ASN A 716 64.58 101.80 -21.15
N VAL A 717 65.40 100.85 -21.66
CA VAL A 717 66.52 100.10 -21.03
C VAL A 717 66.23 98.79 -20.26
N THR A 718 67.11 97.82 -20.53
CA THR A 718 67.23 96.37 -20.24
C THR A 718 67.17 95.85 -18.79
N ALA A 719 66.74 94.57 -18.70
CA ALA A 719 67.08 93.51 -17.72
C ALA A 719 66.46 93.50 -16.30
N GLY A 720 65.96 92.33 -15.87
CA GLY A 720 65.76 91.99 -14.45
C GLY A 720 64.45 91.27 -14.09
N ARG A 721 64.56 90.03 -13.60
CA ARG A 721 63.52 89.23 -12.92
C ARG A 721 62.91 89.97 -11.71
N THR A 722 61.63 89.68 -11.40
CA THR A 722 61.10 89.01 -10.18
C THR A 722 59.72 89.56 -9.75
N MET A 723 58.80 88.64 -9.41
CA MET A 723 57.62 88.68 -8.49
C MET A 723 56.78 89.96 -8.28
N SER A 724 55.44 89.82 -8.35
CA SER A 724 54.56 89.46 -7.21
C SER A 724 53.08 89.44 -7.64
N GLN A 725 52.35 88.33 -7.46
CA GLN A 725 51.38 88.07 -6.39
C GLN A 725 50.19 89.04 -6.26
N VAL A 726 48.98 88.55 -6.58
CA VAL A 726 47.75 88.81 -5.81
C VAL A 726 47.00 87.48 -5.60
N LYS A 727 46.57 87.30 -4.36
CA LYS A 727 45.94 86.17 -3.67
C LYS A 727 44.44 86.06 -3.99
N TYR A 728 43.89 84.85 -4.10
CA TYR A 728 42.63 84.46 -3.45
C TYR A 728 42.68 83.00 -3.00
N GLN A 729 42.01 82.75 -1.87
CA GLN A 729 42.20 81.67 -0.91
C GLN A 729 41.56 80.34 -1.33
N VAL A 730 42.27 79.24 -1.07
CA VAL A 730 41.70 77.88 -0.98
C VAL A 730 41.54 77.56 0.51
N LYS A 731 40.32 77.22 0.93
CA LYS A 731 40.07 76.66 2.26
C LYS A 731 40.13 75.13 2.14
N PRO A 732 41.06 74.45 2.82
CA PRO A 732 41.05 72.99 2.90
C PRO A 732 40.07 72.55 3.99
N VAL A 733 39.22 71.57 3.71
CA VAL A 733 38.54 70.84 4.78
C VAL A 733 39.52 69.78 5.27
N SER A 734 39.94 70.00 6.51
CA SER A 734 40.80 69.17 7.33
C SER A 734 40.25 67.76 7.52
N GLY A 735 41.16 66.81 7.32
CA GLY A 735 41.40 65.63 8.15
C GLY A 735 40.33 65.19 9.16
N GLY A 736 39.75 64.03 8.87
CA GLY A 736 39.30 63.05 9.85
C GLY A 736 39.77 61.68 9.35
N SER A 737 41.01 61.32 9.68
CA SER A 737 41.60 60.02 9.36
C SER A 737 41.17 58.98 10.40
N LEU A 738 40.88 57.78 9.93
CA LEU A 738 41.43 56.53 10.46
C LEU A 738 41.35 56.27 11.98
N MET A 739 40.31 55.56 12.39
CA MET A 739 40.30 54.50 13.41
C MET A 739 39.09 53.63 13.00
N VAL A 740 39.18 52.36 12.62
CA VAL A 740 39.81 51.22 13.27
C VAL A 740 40.01 50.15 12.20
N LEU A 741 41.26 49.79 11.86
CA LEU A 741 41.66 48.48 11.31
C LEU A 741 43.20 48.45 11.21
N SER A 742 43.86 48.48 12.36
CA SER A 742 45.26 48.06 12.51
C SER A 742 45.52 47.78 13.99
N ASN A 743 45.15 46.59 14.46
CA ASN A 743 45.75 45.95 15.61
C ASN A 743 45.60 44.44 15.45
N LEU A 744 46.57 43.85 14.76
CA LEU A 744 46.91 42.44 14.83
C LEU A 744 48.43 42.37 14.96
N GLN A 745 48.89 41.67 16.00
CA GLN A 745 50.26 41.21 16.29
C GLN A 745 51.29 42.24 16.79
N ALA A 746 51.39 42.36 18.13
CA ALA A 746 52.67 42.25 18.85
C ALA A 746 52.43 42.31 20.38
N MET A 747 52.19 41.16 21.00
CA MET A 747 52.54 40.89 22.41
C MET A 747 52.40 39.38 22.64
N ASN A 748 53.46 38.68 22.24
CA ASN A 748 53.76 37.33 22.70
C ASN A 748 54.64 37.46 23.96
N ASP A 749 54.47 36.53 24.89
CA ASP A 749 55.36 36.20 26.01
C ASP A 749 55.32 37.06 27.28
N THR A 750 54.46 36.72 28.25
CA THR A 750 54.86 36.33 29.63
C THR A 750 53.70 35.83 30.49
N ALA A 751 53.99 34.78 31.30
CA ALA A 751 53.24 34.21 32.43
C ALA A 751 52.00 33.35 32.08
N ALA A 752 52.06 32.01 31.98
CA ALA A 752 52.49 31.01 32.98
C ALA A 752 51.72 31.07 34.32
N THR A 753 51.00 29.97 34.59
CA THR A 753 50.70 29.38 35.91
C THR A 753 49.92 30.19 36.95
N ASN A 754 48.69 29.78 37.28
CA ASN A 754 48.34 29.19 38.60
C ASN A 754 46.82 28.99 38.82
N ASN A 755 46.44 27.71 38.92
CA ASN A 755 45.79 27.06 40.07
C ASN A 755 44.54 27.64 40.77
N LEU A 756 43.51 26.77 40.75
CA LEU A 756 42.74 26.21 41.87
C LEU A 756 41.99 27.12 42.86
N ALA A 757 40.69 26.81 42.95
CA ALA A 757 39.84 27.04 44.09
C ALA A 757 40.35 26.29 45.34
N THR A 758 40.52 27.06 46.42
CA THR A 758 40.32 26.67 47.83
C THR A 758 39.77 27.90 48.54
N GLU A 759 38.71 27.64 49.33
CA GLU A 759 37.91 28.52 50.20
C GLU A 759 36.93 29.50 49.57
#